data_AF-A0A1I2IAQ8-F1
#
_entry.id   AF-A0A1I2IAQ8-F1
#
_cell.length_a   1.000
_cell.length_b   1.000
_cell.length_c   1.000
_cell.angle_alpha   90.00
_cell.angle_beta   90.00
_cell.angle_gamma   90.00
#
_symmetry.space_group_name_H-M   'P 1'
#
loop_
_entity.id
_entity.type
_entity.pdbx_description
1 polymer ?
#
loop_
_entity_poly.entity_id
_entity_poly.type
_entity_poly.pdbx_seq_one_letter_code
_entity_poly.pdbx_strand_id
1 'polypeptide(L)'
;MRKLVRGYDQGNRGIGKKVAIVIIGGALLLHPISEMAPASWKMLKIETAAAASSGTLKQLLQSYVTSGAKRIDYLWTTTRSGRTAQANVHVIEVDLTNKYVQLNALSGKNNTIGDRDTILNMAKTSGAVAGINGDVYVTTGEGSPMGAQITSGTLMTTPMQIKGMYAFGVTKDRQPKIDSYSFSGTVTSASGSSFALSGINQSAYTPDSGDSTYSHANTMYIYTSAWAGSERPKNSAALPTEVFVRNGVVEQISDGTALTMAAPKDGYILRANGTAAKFIRAEIKVGDKLKSDYSLVSQTTGSKVDPNQFEMMVSGHTILVNNGVASAFSRSITGVSGAAYLSRSAVGYSKDGTKVYLITSEQYGDSKGVNLAELQQIMVKLGVYKGMNLDGGGSTTMIERPLGQFALQSAHSTTYGTTMRSVASGIGVFTTAPKGDVKGITVGGTNVLLIGQQATFTVKGYDTYYNPVAVDGTNAKWSSSSAIGTFKGADFTATKAGSTTVSVKSGSASATYKVDVVGQDQIASMTIDSAAGMLSKGATVSVPITMTLKNGKSYKLSGDSLKWEFVGFTGKVSGDTLTVQSVNDGATTGYAIGRYDGYPTMLPLTQGGSEKALEDFENVNYGISTQLTPSATTKGSVKLTSDLAGQTSAKALQLTYDFSAGTGTKAVYAVFNGTTGKTIEGSPTAMTLDVYSDKSLNWLRAEFTDADGKSHLVDVAKQLNWSGWKTVKADLSSYGMKYPVKLKRVYVVTIAEGADERAASGTIGIDNMKLQYPGEAVSSQAKNIVMTIGSKAASIGGKATALDVTPITLKGTTYVPIRFVSEALGANLQWDNKLNRVTVFDGAHLLEMVIGKKEIVANGKRSTTEVAPIVRNNRTLIPIRLFSEQLGLKVGFDNSTKKITIN
;
A
#
# COMPACT_ATOMS: atom_id res chain seq x y z
N MET A 1 -63.81 -44.76 -8.40
CA MET A 1 -65.23 -44.55 -8.80
C MET A 1 -65.28 -43.21 -9.55
N ARG A 2 -65.70 -43.12 -10.83
CA ARG A 2 -67.10 -42.84 -11.29
C ARG A 2 -67.77 -41.75 -10.44
N LYS A 3 -68.24 -40.58 -10.92
CA LYS A 3 -68.74 -40.09 -12.24
C LYS A 3 -68.39 -38.57 -12.40
N LEU A 4 -68.14 -37.98 -13.58
CA LEU A 4 -69.08 -37.42 -14.61
C LEU A 4 -70.05 -36.36 -14.02
N VAL A 5 -70.32 -35.16 -14.57
CA VAL A 5 -70.57 -34.66 -15.97
C VAL A 5 -70.18 -33.14 -16.02
N ARG A 6 -69.45 -32.58 -17.01
CA ARG A 6 -69.90 -31.91 -18.28
C ARG A 6 -70.96 -30.80 -18.10
N GLY A 7 -71.00 -29.65 -18.81
CA GLY A 7 -70.16 -29.00 -19.84
C GLY A 7 -70.64 -27.54 -19.98
N TYR A 8 -69.83 -26.60 -20.49
CA TYR A 8 -69.82 -26.05 -21.87
C TYR A 8 -69.00 -24.72 -21.83
N ASP A 9 -68.71 -23.99 -22.91
CA ASP A 9 -68.01 -24.30 -24.17
C ASP A 9 -67.64 -22.96 -24.88
N GLN A 10 -66.88 -23.01 -25.98
CA GLN A 10 -66.54 -21.94 -26.94
C GLN A 10 -65.56 -20.83 -26.47
N GLY A 11 -64.45 -20.57 -27.18
CA GLY A 11 -63.96 -21.32 -28.34
C GLY A 11 -62.65 -20.85 -28.99
N ASN A 12 -62.22 -21.68 -29.95
CA ASN A 12 -61.24 -21.46 -31.04
C ASN A 12 -59.72 -21.25 -30.76
N ARG A 13 -58.96 -22.29 -31.15
CA ARG A 13 -57.77 -22.33 -32.05
C ARG A 13 -56.59 -21.36 -31.79
N GLY A 14 -55.33 -21.80 -31.78
CA GLY A 14 -54.77 -23.11 -32.12
C GLY A 14 -53.26 -23.22 -31.85
N ILE A 15 -52.70 -24.43 -31.97
CA ILE A 15 -51.36 -24.81 -31.47
C ILE A 15 -50.33 -24.83 -32.61
N GLY A 16 -49.11 -24.31 -32.38
CA GLY A 16 -47.98 -24.41 -33.31
C GLY A 16 -46.61 -24.36 -32.60
N LYS A 17 -45.76 -25.38 -32.79
CA LYS A 17 -44.49 -25.58 -32.07
C LYS A 17 -43.31 -24.81 -32.68
N LYS A 18 -42.34 -24.46 -31.81
CA LYS A 18 -40.86 -24.41 -31.99
C LYS A 18 -40.27 -24.06 -33.37
N VAL A 19 -39.27 -23.15 -33.41
CA VAL A 19 -37.94 -23.39 -34.02
C VAL A 19 -36.90 -22.35 -33.57
N ALA A 20 -35.62 -22.65 -33.83
CA ALA A 20 -34.39 -22.01 -33.38
C ALA A 20 -34.23 -20.49 -33.60
N ILE A 21 -33.34 -19.90 -32.79
CA ILE A 21 -32.81 -18.54 -32.93
C ILE A 21 -31.46 -18.63 -33.68
N VAL A 22 -31.33 -17.91 -34.80
CA VAL A 22 -30.02 -17.52 -35.37
C VAL A 22 -30.04 -16.04 -35.77
N ILE A 23 -28.90 -15.42 -35.45
CA ILE A 23 -28.47 -14.02 -35.42
C ILE A 23 -28.64 -13.24 -36.74
N ILE A 24 -28.60 -11.89 -36.60
CA ILE A 24 -28.33 -10.78 -37.56
C ILE A 24 -29.60 -9.92 -37.72
N GLY A 25 -29.61 -8.59 -37.52
CA GLY A 25 -28.55 -7.61 -37.28
C GLY A 25 -28.82 -6.36 -38.12
N GLY A 26 -28.79 -5.15 -37.53
CA GLY A 26 -29.04 -3.91 -38.28
C GLY A 26 -29.52 -2.75 -37.40
N ALA A 27 -28.83 -1.62 -37.46
CA ALA A 27 -29.23 -0.39 -36.77
C ALA A 27 -30.22 0.43 -37.62
N LEU A 28 -31.07 1.23 -36.96
CA LEU A 28 -31.84 2.28 -37.61
C LEU A 28 -31.69 3.59 -36.83
N LEU A 29 -31.28 4.62 -37.57
CA LEU A 29 -31.11 5.99 -37.10
C LEU A 29 -32.48 6.69 -37.05
N LEU A 30 -32.76 7.41 -35.96
CA LEU A 30 -33.78 8.46 -35.95
C LEU A 30 -33.25 9.70 -35.22
N HIS A 31 -33.22 10.82 -35.93
CA HIS A 31 -33.01 12.16 -35.39
C HIS A 31 -34.32 12.71 -34.77
N PRO A 32 -34.26 13.76 -33.92
CA PRO A 32 -35.36 14.06 -33.00
C PRO A 32 -36.49 14.86 -33.65
N ILE A 33 -37.72 14.55 -33.26
CA ILE A 33 -38.83 15.49 -33.28
C ILE A 33 -39.03 15.98 -31.85
N SER A 34 -38.56 17.19 -31.58
CA SER A 34 -38.90 17.94 -30.39
C SER A 34 -40.06 18.88 -30.72
N GLU A 35 -41.20 18.73 -30.04
CA GLU A 35 -41.95 19.83 -29.40
C GLU A 35 -43.25 19.32 -28.75
N MET A 36 -43.83 20.15 -27.86
CA MET A 36 -45.10 19.94 -27.15
C MET A 36 -45.12 18.95 -25.97
N ALA A 37 -44.50 19.34 -24.84
CA ALA A 37 -44.89 18.90 -23.50
C ALA A 37 -44.71 20.05 -22.46
N PRO A 38 -45.53 20.15 -21.39
CA PRO A 38 -45.55 21.34 -20.53
C PRO A 38 -44.34 21.49 -19.59
N ALA A 39 -44.04 22.75 -19.21
CA ALA A 39 -42.85 23.16 -18.46
C ALA A 39 -42.79 22.78 -16.96
N SER A 40 -43.52 21.75 -16.51
CA SER A 40 -43.58 21.32 -15.10
C SER A 40 -42.77 20.07 -14.75
N TRP A 41 -42.06 19.47 -15.73
CA TRP A 41 -41.23 18.29 -15.51
C TRP A 41 -39.74 18.65 -15.43
N LYS A 42 -39.26 19.01 -14.23
CA LYS A 42 -37.82 18.94 -13.93
C LYS A 42 -37.41 17.46 -13.86
N MET A 43 -37.09 16.87 -15.02
CA MET A 43 -36.39 15.59 -15.05
C MET A 43 -35.06 15.73 -14.29
N LEU A 44 -34.97 15.00 -13.18
CA LEU A 44 -33.69 14.56 -12.64
C LEU A 44 -32.89 13.95 -13.79
N LYS A 45 -31.64 14.37 -13.99
CA LYS A 45 -30.71 13.65 -14.85
C LYS A 45 -30.49 12.27 -14.23
N ILE A 46 -31.24 11.29 -14.69
CA ILE A 46 -30.93 9.88 -14.48
C ILE A 46 -29.66 9.63 -15.30
N GLU A 47 -28.53 9.51 -14.61
CA GLU A 47 -27.34 8.93 -15.23
C GLU A 47 -27.67 7.49 -15.60
N THR A 48 -27.96 7.28 -16.88
CA THR A 48 -28.28 5.97 -17.43
C THR A 48 -27.08 5.05 -17.24
N ALA A 49 -27.33 3.87 -16.68
CA ALA A 49 -26.29 2.90 -16.38
C ALA A 49 -25.48 2.59 -17.65
N ALA A 50 -24.17 2.86 -17.60
CA ALA A 50 -23.26 2.56 -18.70
C ALA A 50 -23.32 1.08 -19.06
N ALA A 51 -23.27 0.77 -20.36
CA ALA A 51 -23.41 -0.58 -20.89
C ALA A 51 -22.46 -1.56 -20.19
N ALA A 52 -23.01 -2.67 -19.70
CA ALA A 52 -22.30 -3.57 -18.79
C ALA A 52 -21.11 -4.28 -19.46
N SER A 53 -19.89 -3.91 -19.08
CA SER A 53 -18.73 -4.79 -19.23
C SER A 53 -18.92 -6.00 -18.31
N SER A 54 -19.14 -7.18 -18.88
CA SER A 54 -19.42 -8.41 -18.13
C SER A 54 -18.14 -9.02 -17.55
N GLY A 55 -17.66 -8.46 -16.43
CA GLY A 55 -16.50 -9.01 -15.74
C GLY A 55 -16.69 -10.47 -15.30
N THR A 56 -15.58 -11.16 -15.11
CA THR A 56 -15.51 -12.58 -14.74
C THR A 56 -14.87 -12.74 -13.36
N LEU A 57 -15.35 -13.72 -12.59
CA LEU A 57 -14.86 -14.00 -11.24
C LEU A 57 -14.34 -15.44 -11.21
N LYS A 58 -13.02 -15.62 -11.15
CA LYS A 58 -12.37 -16.94 -11.18
C LYS A 58 -11.88 -17.32 -9.78
N GLN A 59 -12.33 -18.44 -9.24
CA GLN A 59 -11.83 -18.95 -7.97
C GLN A 59 -10.34 -19.36 -8.08
N LEU A 60 -9.56 -18.97 -7.08
CA LEU A 60 -8.13 -19.26 -6.96
C LEU A 60 -7.84 -20.29 -5.85
N LEU A 61 -8.51 -20.14 -4.71
CA LEU A 61 -8.29 -20.93 -3.49
C LEU A 61 -9.60 -21.09 -2.72
N GLN A 62 -9.75 -22.19 -1.98
CA GLN A 62 -10.72 -22.32 -0.89
C GLN A 62 -10.03 -23.02 0.30
N SER A 63 -10.29 -22.54 1.52
CA SER A 63 -9.77 -23.12 2.78
C SER A 63 -10.80 -22.96 3.90
N TYR A 64 -10.80 -23.84 4.89
CA TYR A 64 -11.65 -23.71 6.08
C TYR A 64 -11.00 -22.82 7.14
N VAL A 65 -11.81 -22.02 7.83
CA VAL A 65 -11.44 -21.25 9.04
C VAL A 65 -11.86 -22.02 10.30
N THR A 66 -13.06 -22.62 10.23
CA THR A 66 -13.67 -23.49 11.26
C THR A 66 -14.88 -24.21 10.64
N SER A 67 -15.52 -25.12 11.37
CA SER A 67 -16.78 -25.72 10.98
C SER A 67 -17.85 -24.64 10.79
N GLY A 68 -18.37 -24.51 9.57
CA GLY A 68 -19.35 -23.48 9.21
C GLY A 68 -18.76 -22.18 8.65
N ALA A 69 -17.44 -22.03 8.55
CA ALA A 69 -16.82 -20.88 7.87
C ALA A 69 -15.62 -21.28 6.99
N LYS A 70 -15.60 -20.76 5.76
CA LYS A 70 -14.50 -20.96 4.81
C LYS A 70 -14.08 -19.64 4.15
N ARG A 71 -12.77 -19.49 3.95
CA ARG A 71 -12.19 -18.46 3.08
C ARG A 71 -12.19 -18.95 1.63
N ILE A 72 -12.53 -18.07 0.71
CA ILE A 72 -12.46 -18.29 -0.74
C ILE A 72 -11.82 -17.07 -1.38
N ASP A 73 -10.78 -17.29 -2.18
CA ASP A 73 -10.12 -16.22 -2.93
C ASP A 73 -10.50 -16.32 -4.41
N TYR A 74 -10.76 -15.17 -5.03
CA TYR A 74 -11.11 -15.03 -6.44
C TYR A 74 -10.27 -13.94 -7.12
N LEU A 75 -10.04 -14.11 -8.42
CA LEU A 75 -9.57 -13.07 -9.32
C LEU A 75 -10.76 -12.48 -10.08
N TRP A 76 -11.06 -11.22 -9.83
CA TRP A 76 -11.94 -10.43 -10.69
C TRP A 76 -11.17 -9.99 -11.94
N THR A 77 -11.78 -10.13 -13.12
CA THR A 77 -11.20 -9.68 -14.39
C THR A 77 -12.28 -9.02 -15.24
N THR A 78 -12.06 -7.76 -15.62
CA THR A 78 -12.98 -6.93 -16.40
C THR A 78 -12.22 -6.08 -17.42
N THR A 79 -12.92 -5.27 -18.20
CA THR A 79 -12.33 -4.34 -19.17
C THR A 79 -12.64 -2.90 -18.78
N ARG A 80 -11.60 -2.08 -18.60
CA ARG A 80 -11.69 -0.63 -18.33
C ARG A 80 -11.02 0.11 -19.49
N SER A 81 -11.76 0.99 -20.17
CA SER A 81 -11.25 1.79 -21.30
C SER A 81 -10.45 0.99 -22.35
N GLY A 82 -10.98 -0.19 -22.75
CA GLY A 82 -10.35 -1.08 -23.72
C GLY A 82 -9.17 -1.92 -23.20
N ARG A 83 -8.78 -1.81 -21.93
CA ARG A 83 -7.70 -2.59 -21.31
C ARG A 83 -8.25 -3.56 -20.27
N THR A 84 -7.65 -4.75 -20.18
CA THR A 84 -7.93 -5.69 -19.10
C THR A 84 -7.55 -5.07 -17.76
N ALA A 85 -8.47 -5.11 -16.80
CA ALA A 85 -8.25 -4.71 -15.41
C ALA A 85 -8.62 -5.89 -14.50
N GLN A 86 -7.85 -6.06 -13.42
CA GLN A 86 -8.04 -7.15 -12.48
C GLN A 86 -8.08 -6.63 -11.05
N ALA A 87 -8.64 -7.41 -10.13
CA ALA A 87 -8.61 -7.16 -8.70
C ALA A 87 -8.67 -8.48 -7.94
N ASN A 88 -8.02 -8.54 -6.78
CA ASN A 88 -8.21 -9.66 -5.87
C ASN A 88 -9.54 -9.48 -5.14
N VAL A 89 -10.25 -10.59 -4.87
CA VAL A 89 -11.48 -10.61 -4.08
C VAL A 89 -11.37 -11.74 -3.07
N HIS A 90 -11.57 -11.44 -1.80
CA HIS A 90 -11.51 -12.38 -0.69
C HIS A 90 -12.89 -12.47 -0.05
N VAL A 91 -13.34 -13.69 0.23
CA VAL A 91 -14.67 -13.94 0.79
C VAL A 91 -14.58 -14.91 1.95
N ILE A 92 -15.13 -14.55 3.10
CA ILE A 92 -15.47 -15.52 4.14
C ILE A 92 -16.95 -15.86 3.96
N GLU A 93 -17.24 -17.08 3.51
CA GLU A 93 -18.60 -17.63 3.46
C GLU A 93 -18.88 -18.32 4.79
N VAL A 94 -19.93 -17.86 5.48
CA VAL A 94 -20.39 -18.36 6.79
C VAL A 94 -21.76 -19.00 6.63
N ASP A 95 -21.87 -20.27 7.02
CA ASP A 95 -23.09 -21.08 6.99
C ASP A 95 -23.80 -21.01 8.35
N LEU A 96 -24.87 -20.20 8.41
CA LEU A 96 -25.69 -20.00 9.60
C LEU A 96 -26.57 -21.21 9.95
N THR A 97 -26.63 -22.26 9.13
CA THR A 97 -27.25 -23.53 9.55
C THR A 97 -26.35 -24.32 10.50
N ASN A 98 -25.02 -24.16 10.39
CA ASN A 98 -24.07 -24.86 11.23
C ASN A 98 -24.07 -24.28 12.65
N LYS A 99 -24.51 -25.06 13.65
CA LYS A 99 -24.64 -24.61 15.05
C LYS A 99 -23.33 -24.16 15.72
N TYR A 100 -22.17 -24.47 15.13
CA TYR A 100 -20.86 -24.17 15.69
C TYR A 100 -20.26 -22.83 15.25
N VAL A 101 -20.88 -22.11 14.30
CA VAL A 101 -20.39 -20.80 13.86
C VAL A 101 -21.36 -19.69 14.26
N GLN A 102 -20.81 -18.55 14.70
CA GLN A 102 -21.57 -17.37 15.09
C GLN A 102 -20.97 -16.13 14.43
N LEU A 103 -21.80 -15.11 14.21
CA LEU A 103 -21.38 -13.79 13.80
C LEU A 103 -21.66 -12.82 14.94
N ASN A 104 -20.70 -11.95 15.24
CA ASN A 104 -20.94 -10.82 16.13
C ASN A 104 -20.27 -9.55 15.60
N ALA A 105 -20.72 -8.40 16.07
CA ALA A 105 -20.00 -7.16 15.84
C ALA A 105 -18.69 -7.17 16.63
N LEU A 106 -17.65 -6.58 16.04
CA LEU A 106 -16.41 -6.24 16.72
C LEU A 106 -16.47 -4.75 17.03
N SER A 107 -16.37 -4.37 18.31
CA SER A 107 -16.33 -2.95 18.71
C SER A 107 -14.88 -2.48 18.93
N GLY A 108 -14.72 -1.21 19.29
CA GLY A 108 -13.46 -0.60 19.69
C GLY A 108 -12.79 -1.27 20.90
N LYS A 109 -11.70 -0.65 21.38
CA LYS A 109 -10.94 -1.10 22.55
C LYS A 109 -11.89 -1.35 23.72
N ASN A 110 -11.63 -2.39 24.51
CA ASN A 110 -12.44 -2.75 25.67
C ASN A 110 -13.95 -2.98 25.36
N ASN A 111 -14.29 -3.29 24.10
CA ASN A 111 -15.66 -3.40 23.60
C ASN A 111 -16.48 -2.10 23.74
N THR A 112 -15.85 -0.94 23.53
CA THR A 112 -16.50 0.38 23.56
C THR A 112 -16.74 0.89 22.14
N ILE A 113 -17.46 2.00 22.02
CA ILE A 113 -17.51 2.80 20.81
C ILE A 113 -16.63 4.05 20.98
N GLY A 114 -16.06 4.54 19.88
CA GLY A 114 -15.19 5.71 19.85
C GLY A 114 -13.70 5.42 20.02
N ASP A 115 -13.32 4.49 20.90
CA ASP A 115 -11.93 4.02 21.00
C ASP A 115 -11.56 3.05 19.86
N ARG A 116 -11.23 3.61 18.70
CA ARG A 116 -10.85 2.86 17.49
C ARG A 116 -9.69 1.89 17.73
N ASP A 117 -9.75 0.72 17.11
CA ASP A 117 -8.68 -0.30 17.10
C ASP A 117 -8.58 -0.99 15.73
N THR A 118 -7.54 -1.81 15.52
CA THR A 118 -7.40 -2.64 14.31
C THR A 118 -8.28 -3.89 14.42
N ILE A 119 -8.80 -4.37 13.29
CA ILE A 119 -9.62 -5.61 13.24
C ILE A 119 -8.85 -6.82 13.79
N LEU A 120 -7.51 -6.85 13.63
CA LEU A 120 -6.68 -7.91 14.22
C LEU A 120 -6.71 -7.88 15.75
N ASN A 121 -6.64 -6.70 16.37
CA ASN A 121 -6.73 -6.58 17.83
C ASN A 121 -8.14 -6.89 18.33
N MET A 122 -9.18 -6.34 17.68
CA MET A 122 -10.58 -6.61 18.04
C MET A 122 -10.91 -8.12 17.95
N ALA A 123 -10.42 -8.80 16.91
CA ALA A 123 -10.59 -10.25 16.76
C ALA A 123 -9.86 -11.03 17.87
N LYS A 124 -8.62 -10.64 18.20
CA LYS A 124 -7.85 -11.25 19.31
C LYS A 124 -8.53 -11.08 20.67
N THR A 125 -9.02 -9.87 20.99
CA THR A 125 -9.59 -9.56 22.31
C THR A 125 -11.00 -10.13 22.50
N SER A 126 -11.78 -10.26 21.42
CA SER A 126 -13.10 -10.91 21.45
C SER A 126 -13.05 -12.44 21.34
N GLY A 127 -11.96 -13.01 20.82
CA GLY A 127 -11.85 -14.45 20.53
C GLY A 127 -12.43 -14.86 19.17
N ALA A 128 -12.64 -13.92 18.25
CA ALA A 128 -13.06 -14.23 16.88
C ALA A 128 -11.96 -15.01 16.13
N VAL A 129 -12.37 -15.98 15.30
CA VAL A 129 -11.47 -16.79 14.46
C VAL A 129 -11.28 -16.21 13.05
N ALA A 130 -12.09 -15.22 12.66
CA ALA A 130 -11.89 -14.38 11.49
C ALA A 130 -12.72 -13.10 11.60
N GLY A 131 -12.54 -12.15 10.69
CA GLY A 131 -13.42 -10.98 10.58
C GLY A 131 -13.01 -9.97 9.52
N ILE A 132 -13.88 -9.01 9.25
CA ILE A 132 -13.62 -7.86 8.36
C ILE A 132 -13.95 -6.54 9.06
N ASN A 133 -13.51 -5.41 8.50
CA ASN A 133 -13.95 -4.08 8.95
C ASN A 133 -15.45 -3.83 8.64
N GLY A 134 -16.08 -2.96 9.45
CA GLY A 134 -17.53 -2.77 9.48
C GLY A 134 -17.97 -1.35 9.14
N ASP A 135 -18.44 -0.64 10.16
CA ASP A 135 -19.15 0.64 10.07
C ASP A 135 -18.36 1.73 9.34
N VAL A 136 -19.09 2.55 8.58
CA VAL A 136 -18.65 3.92 8.29
C VAL A 136 -18.81 4.73 9.58
N TYR A 137 -17.77 5.47 9.96
CA TYR A 137 -17.66 6.15 11.24
C TYR A 137 -17.25 7.61 11.08
N VAL A 138 -17.49 8.42 12.10
CA VAL A 138 -17.07 9.84 12.10
C VAL A 138 -15.55 9.88 12.23
N THR A 139 -14.84 10.27 11.18
CA THR A 139 -13.37 10.23 11.15
C THR A 139 -12.73 11.33 12.01
N THR A 140 -13.44 12.44 12.19
CA THR A 140 -13.17 13.54 13.12
C THR A 140 -13.85 13.32 14.47
N GLY A 141 -13.37 13.98 15.53
CA GLY A 141 -13.93 13.82 16.87
C GLY A 141 -13.76 12.40 17.41
N GLU A 142 -14.81 11.89 18.05
CA GLU A 142 -14.74 10.72 18.92
C GLU A 142 -14.71 9.37 18.19
N GLY A 143 -14.90 9.31 16.86
CA GLY A 143 -14.70 8.05 16.14
C GLY A 143 -15.87 7.05 16.16
N SER A 144 -17.07 7.44 16.60
CA SER A 144 -18.21 6.50 16.68
C SER A 144 -18.73 6.06 15.30
N PRO A 145 -19.37 4.88 15.20
CA PRO A 145 -20.19 4.51 14.05
C PRO A 145 -21.23 5.59 13.68
N MET A 146 -21.61 5.64 12.39
CA MET A 146 -22.67 6.52 11.89
C MET A 146 -24.05 5.87 11.85
N GLY A 147 -24.14 4.54 11.91
CA GLY A 147 -25.39 3.79 11.95
C GLY A 147 -25.58 3.05 13.27
N ALA A 148 -26.60 2.19 13.33
CA ALA A 148 -26.79 1.32 14.49
C ALA A 148 -25.66 0.28 14.60
N GLN A 149 -25.10 0.13 15.80
CA GLN A 149 -24.26 -1.00 16.15
C GLN A 149 -24.89 -1.75 17.34
N ILE A 150 -24.99 -3.08 17.21
CA ILE A 150 -25.39 -3.99 18.28
C ILE A 150 -24.28 -5.03 18.41
N THR A 151 -23.73 -5.20 19.62
CA THR A 151 -22.69 -6.19 19.92
C THR A 151 -23.16 -7.08 21.06
N SER A 152 -23.16 -8.39 20.85
CA SER A 152 -23.61 -9.40 21.83
C SER A 152 -24.97 -9.07 22.45
N GLY A 153 -25.94 -8.72 21.60
CA GLY A 153 -27.28 -8.30 21.97
C GLY A 153 -27.40 -6.93 22.66
N THR A 154 -26.31 -6.20 22.86
CA THR A 154 -26.30 -4.86 23.48
C THR A 154 -26.33 -3.77 22.41
N LEU A 155 -27.28 -2.85 22.49
CA LEU A 155 -27.34 -1.67 21.61
C LEU A 155 -26.22 -0.69 21.98
N MET A 156 -25.17 -0.65 21.15
CA MET A 156 -23.97 0.15 21.38
C MET A 156 -24.15 1.60 20.93
N THR A 157 -24.79 1.81 19.78
CA THR A 157 -25.17 3.15 19.27
C THR A 157 -26.34 3.03 18.28
N THR A 158 -27.07 4.12 18.06
CA THR A 158 -28.24 4.18 17.18
C THR A 158 -27.92 4.79 15.81
N PRO A 159 -28.78 4.66 14.79
CA PRO A 159 -28.59 5.33 13.50
C PRO A 159 -28.59 6.86 13.66
N MET A 160 -27.62 7.53 13.04
CA MET A 160 -27.67 9.00 12.89
C MET A 160 -28.84 9.40 11.98
N GLN A 161 -29.32 10.64 12.10
CA GLN A 161 -30.37 11.21 11.26
C GLN A 161 -29.85 11.57 9.85
N ILE A 162 -29.37 10.57 9.13
CA ILE A 162 -28.77 10.67 7.79
C ILE A 162 -29.40 9.60 6.89
N LYS A 163 -29.99 10.02 5.78
CA LYS A 163 -30.88 9.21 4.94
C LYS A 163 -30.12 8.15 4.14
N GLY A 164 -30.80 7.04 3.85
CA GLY A 164 -30.30 6.00 2.94
C GLY A 164 -29.16 5.14 3.47
N MET A 165 -28.78 5.27 4.75
CA MET A 165 -27.88 4.30 5.42
C MET A 165 -28.56 2.94 5.54
N TYR A 166 -27.78 1.87 5.36
CA TYR A 166 -28.21 0.49 5.61
C TYR A 166 -27.39 -0.13 6.74
N ALA A 167 -27.97 -1.11 7.43
CA ALA A 167 -27.27 -1.95 8.40
C ALA A 167 -27.51 -3.43 8.12
N PHE A 168 -26.49 -4.23 8.41
CA PHE A 168 -26.54 -5.68 8.42
C PHE A 168 -26.64 -6.14 9.88
N GLY A 169 -27.61 -6.99 10.18
CA GLY A 169 -27.73 -7.61 11.49
C GLY A 169 -28.02 -9.11 11.38
N VAL A 170 -27.71 -9.82 12.45
CA VAL A 170 -28.10 -11.22 12.64
C VAL A 170 -28.96 -11.29 13.89
N THR A 171 -30.16 -11.85 13.76
CA THR A 171 -31.08 -12.01 14.89
C THR A 171 -30.68 -13.18 15.80
N LYS A 172 -31.23 -13.25 17.01
CA LYS A 172 -30.94 -14.33 17.97
C LYS A 172 -31.39 -15.72 17.48
N ASP A 173 -32.39 -15.78 16.61
CA ASP A 173 -32.81 -16.95 15.82
C ASP A 173 -31.99 -17.15 14.52
N ARG A 174 -30.82 -16.49 14.44
CA ARG A 174 -29.77 -16.64 13.42
C ARG A 174 -30.20 -16.26 12.00
N GLN A 175 -31.18 -15.35 11.85
CA GLN A 175 -31.59 -14.85 10.53
C GLN A 175 -30.79 -13.60 10.15
N PRO A 176 -30.13 -13.57 8.98
CA PRO A 176 -29.47 -12.37 8.48
C PRO A 176 -30.51 -11.38 7.94
N LYS A 177 -30.37 -10.10 8.28
CA LYS A 177 -31.21 -9.00 7.81
C LYS A 177 -30.33 -7.85 7.30
N ILE A 178 -30.72 -7.27 6.17
CA ILE A 178 -30.18 -6.00 5.67
C ILE A 178 -31.36 -5.06 5.46
N ASP A 179 -31.35 -3.92 6.14
CA ASP A 179 -32.39 -2.90 6.05
C ASP A 179 -31.83 -1.51 6.39
N SER A 180 -32.57 -0.47 6.05
CA SER A 180 -32.36 0.87 6.57
C SER A 180 -33.17 1.03 7.86
N TYR A 181 -32.55 1.58 8.90
CA TYR A 181 -33.18 1.78 10.21
C TYR A 181 -33.08 3.25 10.63
N SER A 182 -34.13 3.77 11.25
CA SER A 182 -34.06 4.99 12.06
C SER A 182 -34.22 4.64 13.55
N PHE A 183 -34.14 5.66 14.40
CA PHE A 183 -34.34 5.56 15.84
C PHE A 183 -35.64 6.26 16.25
N SER A 184 -36.33 5.71 17.24
CA SER A 184 -37.47 6.36 17.91
C SER A 184 -37.40 6.05 19.41
N GLY A 185 -37.44 7.08 20.25
CA GLY A 185 -37.48 6.91 21.70
C GLY A 185 -37.97 8.14 22.45
N THR A 186 -38.25 7.97 23.73
CA THR A 186 -38.79 8.97 24.64
C THR A 186 -38.26 8.78 26.06
N VAL A 187 -37.99 9.89 26.75
CA VAL A 187 -37.85 9.93 28.22
C VAL A 187 -39.14 10.46 28.80
N THR A 188 -39.68 9.75 29.78
CA THR A 188 -40.84 10.14 30.59
C THR A 188 -40.39 10.41 32.02
N SER A 189 -40.74 11.59 32.52
CA SER A 189 -40.49 12.05 33.90
C SER A 189 -41.46 11.44 34.90
N ALA A 190 -41.22 11.68 36.19
CA ALA A 190 -42.11 11.24 37.26
C ALA A 190 -43.52 11.89 37.21
N SER A 191 -43.66 13.06 36.57
CA SER A 191 -44.95 13.73 36.34
C SER A 191 -45.76 13.12 35.17
N GLY A 192 -45.15 12.24 34.38
CA GLY A 192 -45.72 11.72 33.13
C GLY A 192 -45.40 12.57 31.89
N SER A 193 -44.89 13.79 32.06
CA SER A 193 -44.37 14.62 30.96
C SER A 193 -43.25 13.90 30.22
N SER A 194 -43.24 13.98 28.89
CA SER A 194 -42.31 13.22 28.04
C SER A 194 -41.60 14.08 26.99
N PHE A 195 -40.36 13.72 26.68
CA PHE A 195 -39.54 14.37 25.65
C PHE A 195 -38.92 13.31 24.71
N ALA A 196 -38.80 13.64 23.43
CA ALA A 196 -38.28 12.71 22.42
C ALA A 196 -36.75 12.57 22.49
N LEU A 197 -36.27 11.33 22.44
CA LEU A 197 -34.85 11.02 22.28
C LEU A 197 -34.46 11.06 20.80
N SER A 198 -33.32 11.65 20.51
CA SER A 198 -32.77 11.77 19.15
C SER A 198 -31.75 10.69 18.83
N GLY A 199 -31.16 10.06 19.84
CA GLY A 199 -30.27 8.92 19.70
C GLY A 199 -29.68 8.43 21.02
N ILE A 200 -28.88 7.39 20.92
CA ILE A 200 -28.06 6.83 21.99
C ILE A 200 -26.62 6.80 21.48
N ASN A 201 -25.67 7.28 22.29
CA ASN A 201 -24.25 7.01 22.08
C ASN A 201 -23.68 7.50 20.72
N GLN A 202 -24.03 8.72 20.30
CA GLN A 202 -23.59 9.30 19.02
C GLN A 202 -22.53 10.38 19.20
N SER A 203 -21.54 10.41 18.30
CA SER A 203 -20.67 11.59 18.09
C SER A 203 -21.48 12.76 17.53
N ALA A 204 -20.93 13.97 17.52
CA ALA A 204 -21.56 15.09 16.82
C ALA A 204 -21.46 14.93 15.28
N TYR A 205 -22.57 15.13 14.59
CA TYR A 205 -22.70 15.15 13.12
C TYR A 205 -23.62 16.28 12.64
N THR A 206 -23.74 16.45 11.32
CA THR A 206 -24.72 17.33 10.66
C THR A 206 -25.88 16.48 10.11
N PRO A 207 -27.13 16.71 10.55
CA PRO A 207 -28.29 15.91 10.14
C PRO A 207 -28.83 16.29 8.74
N ASP A 208 -29.44 15.32 8.06
CA ASP A 208 -30.03 15.47 6.70
C ASP A 208 -31.39 16.19 6.69
N SER A 209 -31.86 16.71 7.83
CA SER A 209 -33.11 17.47 7.91
C SER A 209 -32.94 18.93 7.47
N GLY A 210 -31.75 19.50 7.68
CA GLY A 210 -31.44 20.90 7.37
C GLY A 210 -31.83 21.90 8.46
N ASP A 211 -32.54 21.48 9.52
CA ASP A 211 -33.01 22.37 10.60
C ASP A 211 -31.87 22.94 11.47
N SER A 212 -30.72 22.27 11.48
CA SER A 212 -29.51 22.71 12.16
C SER A 212 -28.26 22.10 11.53
N THR A 213 -27.13 22.81 11.62
CA THR A 213 -25.81 22.23 11.32
C THR A 213 -25.31 21.29 12.42
N TYR A 214 -25.93 21.32 13.62
CA TYR A 214 -25.56 20.52 14.78
C TYR A 214 -26.65 19.49 15.12
N SER A 215 -26.32 18.20 15.04
CA SER A 215 -27.15 17.07 15.50
C SER A 215 -27.67 17.16 16.94
N HIS A 216 -27.00 17.94 17.79
CA HIS A 216 -27.31 18.08 19.21
C HIS A 216 -28.02 19.40 19.56
N ALA A 217 -28.43 20.22 18.59
CA ALA A 217 -29.27 21.38 18.87
C ALA A 217 -30.68 20.95 19.27
N ASN A 218 -31.28 21.54 20.32
CA ASN A 218 -32.67 21.33 20.73
C ASN A 218 -33.10 19.86 21.01
N THR A 219 -32.14 18.97 21.28
CA THR A 219 -32.35 17.51 21.27
C THR A 219 -31.83 16.86 22.56
N MET A 220 -32.24 15.61 22.78
CA MET A 220 -31.87 14.79 23.96
C MET A 220 -31.28 13.45 23.52
N TYR A 221 -30.15 13.08 24.11
CA TYR A 221 -29.42 11.85 23.84
C TYR A 221 -29.13 11.07 25.12
N ILE A 222 -29.12 9.73 25.05
CA ILE A 222 -28.61 8.86 26.12
C ILE A 222 -27.15 8.53 25.83
N TYR A 223 -26.29 8.59 26.86
CA TYR A 223 -24.94 8.05 26.83
C TYR A 223 -24.77 6.95 27.89
N THR A 224 -24.42 5.73 27.47
CA THR A 224 -24.27 4.55 28.32
C THR A 224 -22.80 4.17 28.50
N SER A 225 -22.52 3.16 29.33
CA SER A 225 -21.15 2.63 29.51
C SER A 225 -20.44 2.19 28.23
N ALA A 226 -21.17 1.91 27.14
CA ALA A 226 -20.59 1.63 25.83
C ALA A 226 -19.82 2.83 25.23
N TRP A 227 -20.16 4.08 25.59
CA TRP A 227 -19.43 5.28 25.18
C TRP A 227 -18.04 5.37 25.81
N ALA A 228 -17.88 4.87 27.05
CA ALA A 228 -16.67 4.83 27.88
C ALA A 228 -15.92 6.15 28.18
N GLY A 229 -16.00 7.17 27.32
CA GLY A 229 -15.40 8.48 27.53
C GLY A 229 -16.02 9.24 28.71
N SER A 230 -15.18 9.97 29.45
CA SER A 230 -15.61 10.86 30.54
C SER A 230 -16.22 12.18 30.06
N GLU A 231 -16.19 12.45 28.75
CA GLU A 231 -16.78 13.60 28.08
C GLU A 231 -17.69 13.13 26.93
N ARG A 232 -18.76 13.90 26.64
CA ARG A 232 -19.63 13.73 25.48
C ARG A 232 -19.30 14.80 24.41
N PRO A 233 -19.77 14.68 23.16
CA PRO A 233 -19.34 15.53 22.06
C PRO A 233 -19.47 17.04 22.31
N LYS A 234 -18.37 17.76 22.15
CA LYS A 234 -18.27 19.21 22.44
C LYS A 234 -18.98 20.07 21.39
N ASN A 235 -19.14 19.57 20.16
CA ASN A 235 -19.73 20.30 19.05
C ASN A 235 -21.28 20.23 19.06
N SER A 236 -21.91 20.78 20.10
CA SER A 236 -23.34 20.57 20.42
C SER A 236 -24.21 21.83 20.40
N ALA A 237 -23.93 22.80 19.51
CA ALA A 237 -24.62 24.11 19.36
C ALA A 237 -24.57 25.08 20.55
N ALA A 238 -24.71 24.60 21.78
CA ALA A 238 -24.56 25.37 23.01
C ALA A 238 -24.10 24.46 24.17
N LEU A 239 -23.86 25.06 25.34
CA LEU A 239 -23.54 24.36 26.57
C LEU A 239 -24.68 23.36 26.94
N PRO A 240 -24.34 22.15 27.41
CA PRO A 240 -25.32 21.11 27.70
C PRO A 240 -25.94 21.27 29.10
N THR A 241 -27.15 20.74 29.26
CA THR A 241 -27.66 20.28 30.56
C THR A 241 -27.54 18.76 30.56
N GLU A 242 -26.97 18.17 31.61
CA GLU A 242 -26.79 16.73 31.72
C GLU A 242 -27.35 16.17 33.01
N VAL A 243 -27.86 14.94 32.94
CA VAL A 243 -28.49 14.24 34.06
C VAL A 243 -27.88 12.85 34.17
N PHE A 244 -27.25 12.55 35.30
CA PHE A 244 -26.81 11.19 35.61
C PHE A 244 -27.95 10.43 36.26
N VAL A 245 -28.28 9.28 35.65
CA VAL A 245 -29.35 8.37 36.07
C VAL A 245 -28.71 7.01 36.39
N ARG A 246 -28.93 6.49 37.60
CA ARG A 246 -28.53 5.12 37.99
C ARG A 246 -29.76 4.33 38.41
N ASN A 247 -29.89 3.09 37.97
CA ASN A 247 -31.04 2.22 38.27
C ASN A 247 -32.42 2.88 38.02
N GLY A 248 -32.50 3.76 37.01
CA GLY A 248 -33.70 4.53 36.66
C GLY A 248 -34.00 5.74 37.56
N VAL A 249 -33.15 6.06 38.54
CA VAL A 249 -33.29 7.21 39.44
C VAL A 249 -32.26 8.28 39.10
N VAL A 250 -32.66 9.56 39.11
CA VAL A 250 -31.76 10.69 38.92
C VAL A 250 -30.88 10.88 40.16
N GLU A 251 -29.56 10.74 40.02
CA GLU A 251 -28.61 11.02 41.10
C GLU A 251 -28.03 12.43 41.03
N GLN A 252 -27.81 12.97 39.82
CA GLN A 252 -27.17 14.28 39.64
C GLN A 252 -27.72 15.00 38.41
N ILE A 253 -27.88 16.32 38.52
CA ILE A 253 -28.15 17.22 37.39
C ILE A 253 -27.01 18.25 37.34
N SER A 254 -26.44 18.48 36.16
CA SER A 254 -25.43 19.50 35.88
C SER A 254 -25.96 20.40 34.78
N ASP A 255 -26.22 21.67 35.10
CA ASP A 255 -26.79 22.63 34.17
C ASP A 255 -25.73 23.59 33.62
N GLY A 256 -25.74 23.81 32.29
CA GLY A 256 -24.77 24.64 31.57
C GLY A 256 -23.33 24.10 31.56
N THR A 257 -23.06 22.94 32.18
CA THR A 257 -21.73 22.33 32.26
C THR A 257 -21.85 20.82 32.07
N ALA A 258 -20.87 20.22 31.39
CA ALA A 258 -20.81 18.79 31.15
C ALA A 258 -20.22 18.03 32.37
N LEU A 259 -20.81 16.89 32.74
CA LEU A 259 -20.29 15.98 33.76
C LEU A 259 -18.93 15.40 33.35
N THR A 260 -17.98 15.28 34.26
CA THR A 260 -16.63 14.73 33.97
C THR A 260 -16.52 13.26 34.37
N MET A 261 -17.50 12.44 33.98
CA MET A 261 -17.58 11.01 34.29
C MET A 261 -18.00 10.17 33.09
N ALA A 262 -17.53 8.93 33.05
CA ALA A 262 -18.10 7.90 32.19
C ALA A 262 -19.39 7.35 32.81
N ALA A 263 -20.37 6.98 31.98
CA ALA A 263 -21.58 6.32 32.46
C ALA A 263 -21.24 4.91 32.99
N PRO A 264 -21.67 4.52 34.20
CA PRO A 264 -21.44 3.18 34.73
C PRO A 264 -22.38 2.15 34.08
N LYS A 265 -22.15 0.85 34.32
CA LYS A 265 -22.97 -0.23 33.72
C LYS A 265 -24.42 -0.24 34.20
N ASP A 266 -24.68 0.28 35.39
CA ASP A 266 -25.99 0.38 36.04
C ASP A 266 -26.67 1.75 35.83
N GLY A 267 -26.16 2.57 34.91
CA GLY A 267 -26.66 3.91 34.67
C GLY A 267 -26.35 4.48 33.28
N TYR A 268 -26.77 5.73 33.09
CA TYR A 268 -26.56 6.49 31.85
C TYR A 268 -26.58 7.99 32.14
N ILE A 269 -26.07 8.77 31.19
CA ILE A 269 -26.14 10.23 31.18
C ILE A 269 -27.14 10.65 30.10
N LEU A 270 -28.19 11.39 30.48
CA LEU A 270 -28.95 12.18 29.51
C LEU A 270 -28.16 13.43 29.20
N ARG A 271 -27.95 13.72 27.92
CA ARG A 271 -27.39 14.98 27.43
C ARG A 271 -28.45 15.73 26.64
N ALA A 272 -28.77 16.94 27.10
CA ALA A 272 -29.82 17.77 26.54
C ALA A 272 -29.30 19.18 26.19
N ASN A 273 -29.92 19.78 25.18
CA ASN A 273 -29.60 21.11 24.69
C ASN A 273 -30.87 21.89 24.33
N GLY A 274 -30.84 23.23 24.36
CA GLY A 274 -31.93 24.07 23.86
C GLY A 274 -33.28 23.76 24.52
N THR A 275 -34.30 23.41 23.72
CA THR A 275 -35.63 22.98 24.21
C THR A 275 -35.57 21.75 25.12
N ALA A 276 -34.72 20.77 24.85
CA ALA A 276 -34.54 19.59 25.71
C ALA A 276 -33.95 19.99 27.08
N ALA A 277 -33.00 20.92 27.10
CA ALA A 277 -32.46 21.47 28.34
C ALA A 277 -33.52 22.24 29.15
N LYS A 278 -34.44 22.95 28.48
CA LYS A 278 -35.60 23.58 29.13
C LYS A 278 -36.56 22.54 29.73
N PHE A 279 -36.81 21.42 29.04
CA PHE A 279 -37.61 20.31 29.57
C PHE A 279 -37.00 19.72 30.85
N ILE A 280 -35.69 19.46 30.88
CA ILE A 280 -35.02 18.94 32.08
C ILE A 280 -35.20 19.89 33.27
N ARG A 281 -35.01 21.21 33.09
CA ARG A 281 -35.18 22.20 34.17
C ARG A 281 -36.62 22.29 34.71
N ALA A 282 -37.62 21.96 33.91
CA ALA A 282 -39.02 22.02 34.30
C ALA A 282 -39.52 20.72 34.95
N GLU A 283 -39.17 19.57 34.35
CA GLU A 283 -39.83 18.28 34.62
C GLU A 283 -38.96 17.24 35.37
N ILE A 284 -37.67 17.52 35.61
CA ILE A 284 -36.73 16.52 36.19
C ILE A 284 -35.96 17.09 37.39
N LYS A 285 -35.95 16.34 38.49
CA LYS A 285 -35.27 16.65 39.76
C LYS A 285 -34.44 15.46 40.23
N VAL A 286 -33.47 15.73 41.12
CA VAL A 286 -32.71 14.66 41.79
C VAL A 286 -33.66 13.85 42.68
N GLY A 287 -33.55 12.52 42.60
CA GLY A 287 -34.47 11.56 43.23
C GLY A 287 -35.63 11.10 42.34
N ASP A 288 -35.90 11.76 41.20
CA ASP A 288 -36.98 11.34 40.30
C ASP A 288 -36.68 9.99 39.64
N LYS A 289 -37.73 9.19 39.44
CA LYS A 289 -37.69 8.02 38.56
C LYS A 289 -37.96 8.45 37.12
N LEU A 290 -37.07 8.06 36.21
CA LEU A 290 -37.23 8.26 34.77
C LEU A 290 -37.49 6.94 34.06
N LYS A 291 -38.46 6.93 33.15
CA LYS A 291 -38.66 5.84 32.20
C LYS A 291 -38.09 6.25 30.85
N SER A 292 -37.22 5.42 30.28
CA SER A 292 -36.74 5.56 28.90
C SER A 292 -37.27 4.40 28.07
N ASP A 293 -37.96 4.70 26.96
CA ASP A 293 -38.52 3.74 26.01
C ASP A 293 -37.95 4.05 24.63
N TYR A 294 -37.42 3.04 23.93
CA TYR A 294 -36.82 3.25 22.61
C TYR A 294 -36.80 1.98 21.75
N SER A 295 -36.79 2.17 20.44
CA SER A 295 -36.77 1.12 19.42
C SER A 295 -36.03 1.60 18.17
N LEU A 296 -35.54 0.64 17.37
CA LEU A 296 -35.24 0.92 15.97
C LEU A 296 -36.55 0.96 15.17
N VAL A 297 -36.56 1.59 14.01
CA VAL A 297 -37.71 1.56 13.09
C VAL A 297 -37.22 1.16 11.70
N SER A 298 -37.73 0.04 11.18
CA SER A 298 -37.45 -0.41 9.81
C SER A 298 -37.99 0.63 8.83
N GLN A 299 -37.14 1.15 7.96
CA GLN A 299 -37.55 2.07 6.89
C GLN A 299 -38.16 1.32 5.70
N THR A 300 -37.97 0.01 5.59
CA THR A 300 -38.66 -0.83 4.59
C THR A 300 -40.10 -1.14 5.00
N THR A 301 -40.39 -1.39 6.29
CA THR A 301 -41.73 -1.82 6.76
C THR A 301 -42.48 -0.80 7.60
N GLY A 302 -41.83 0.29 8.03
CA GLY A 302 -42.38 1.27 8.98
C GLY A 302 -42.55 0.75 10.41
N SER A 303 -42.22 -0.51 10.68
CA SER A 303 -42.47 -1.15 11.98
C SER A 303 -41.38 -0.82 13.00
N LYS A 304 -41.79 -0.63 14.27
CA LYS A 304 -40.85 -0.64 15.40
C LYS A 304 -40.20 -2.02 15.52
N VAL A 305 -38.90 -2.03 15.80
CA VAL A 305 -38.07 -3.22 15.98
C VAL A 305 -37.32 -3.08 17.30
N ASP A 306 -37.53 -4.04 18.19
CA ASP A 306 -36.78 -4.13 19.45
C ASP A 306 -35.31 -4.50 19.14
N PRO A 307 -34.31 -3.67 19.49
CA PRO A 307 -32.91 -3.99 19.25
C PRO A 307 -32.48 -5.30 19.93
N ASN A 308 -33.13 -5.71 21.03
CA ASN A 308 -32.82 -6.97 21.73
C ASN A 308 -33.14 -8.24 20.92
N GLN A 309 -33.83 -8.14 19.79
CA GLN A 309 -34.02 -9.24 18.84
C GLN A 309 -32.74 -9.60 18.07
N PHE A 310 -31.79 -8.66 17.99
CA PHE A 310 -30.50 -8.87 17.33
C PHE A 310 -29.48 -9.48 18.28
N GLU A 311 -28.67 -10.39 17.75
CA GLU A 311 -27.41 -10.80 18.36
C GLU A 311 -26.32 -9.78 17.99
N MET A 312 -26.32 -9.35 16.72
CA MET A 312 -25.42 -8.29 16.25
C MET A 312 -26.05 -7.39 15.19
N MET A 313 -25.51 -6.19 15.06
CA MET A 313 -25.76 -5.25 13.97
C MET A 313 -24.52 -4.38 13.72
N VAL A 314 -24.21 -4.14 12.45
CA VAL A 314 -23.14 -3.26 11.95
C VAL A 314 -23.71 -2.46 10.78
N SER A 315 -23.50 -1.15 10.76
CA SER A 315 -23.93 -0.32 9.63
C SER A 315 -22.93 -0.37 8.47
N GLY A 316 -23.41 0.06 7.30
CA GLY A 316 -22.60 0.24 6.11
C GLY A 316 -22.77 1.64 5.56
N HIS A 317 -23.04 1.74 4.27
CA HIS A 317 -23.30 3.02 3.61
C HIS A 317 -24.52 2.96 2.69
N THR A 318 -24.45 2.15 1.63
CA THR A 318 -25.51 1.99 0.63
C THR A 318 -25.80 0.52 0.41
N ILE A 319 -27.05 0.19 0.10
CA ILE A 319 -27.36 -1.09 -0.53
C ILE A 319 -26.61 -1.21 -1.86
N LEU A 320 -26.16 -2.42 -2.19
CA LEU A 320 -25.44 -2.76 -3.41
C LEU A 320 -26.23 -3.80 -4.22
N VAL A 321 -26.72 -4.85 -3.56
CA VAL A 321 -27.50 -5.92 -4.19
C VAL A 321 -28.83 -6.04 -3.48
N ASN A 322 -29.91 -6.16 -4.25
CA ASN A 322 -31.25 -6.40 -3.75
C ASN A 322 -31.95 -7.41 -4.67
N ASN A 323 -32.65 -8.38 -4.10
CA ASN A 323 -33.32 -9.46 -4.84
C ASN A 323 -32.42 -10.24 -5.83
N GLY A 324 -31.11 -10.33 -5.56
CA GLY A 324 -30.12 -11.04 -6.40
C GLY A 324 -29.62 -10.23 -7.60
N VAL A 325 -29.96 -8.95 -7.71
CA VAL A 325 -29.50 -8.05 -8.78
C VAL A 325 -28.87 -6.78 -8.22
N ALA A 326 -28.05 -6.11 -9.02
CA ALA A 326 -27.50 -4.80 -8.66
C ALA A 326 -28.63 -3.80 -8.40
N SER A 327 -28.53 -3.04 -7.31
CA SER A 327 -29.54 -2.07 -6.88
C SER A 327 -29.10 -0.63 -7.16
N ALA A 328 -30.04 0.31 -7.24
CA ALA A 328 -29.70 1.73 -7.20
C ALA A 328 -29.10 2.07 -5.83
N PHE A 329 -28.10 2.95 -5.79
CA PHE A 329 -27.52 3.37 -4.51
C PHE A 329 -28.54 4.17 -3.70
N SER A 330 -28.69 3.85 -2.42
CA SER A 330 -29.70 4.44 -1.52
C SER A 330 -29.36 5.85 -1.05
N ARG A 331 -28.13 6.32 -1.34
CA ARG A 331 -27.61 7.65 -1.00
C ARG A 331 -26.43 8.00 -1.91
N SER A 332 -26.03 9.28 -1.94
CA SER A 332 -24.84 9.71 -2.66
C SER A 332 -23.59 8.94 -2.23
N ILE A 333 -22.88 8.35 -3.18
CA ILE A 333 -21.69 7.51 -2.96
C ILE A 333 -20.38 8.30 -2.83
N THR A 334 -20.41 9.63 -2.92
CA THR A 334 -19.20 10.47 -2.89
C THR A 334 -18.45 10.37 -1.55
N GLY A 335 -19.17 10.27 -0.42
CA GLY A 335 -18.58 10.13 0.91
C GLY A 335 -17.73 8.86 1.11
N VAL A 336 -18.01 7.80 0.34
CA VAL A 336 -17.21 6.55 0.29
C VAL A 336 -16.40 6.42 -1.01
N SER A 337 -16.18 7.53 -1.73
CA SER A 337 -15.46 7.59 -3.01
C SER A 337 -15.95 6.54 -4.02
N GLY A 338 -17.27 6.29 -4.10
CA GLY A 338 -17.82 5.07 -4.70
C GLY A 338 -17.55 4.86 -6.20
N ALA A 339 -17.28 5.93 -6.95
CA ALA A 339 -16.89 5.87 -8.36
C ALA A 339 -15.42 5.50 -8.58
N ALA A 340 -14.56 5.69 -7.57
CA ALA A 340 -13.13 5.43 -7.67
C ALA A 340 -12.79 3.94 -7.53
N TYR A 341 -11.71 3.51 -8.19
CA TYR A 341 -11.12 2.19 -8.01
C TYR A 341 -10.19 2.20 -6.80
N LEU A 342 -10.58 1.48 -5.75
CA LEU A 342 -9.86 1.38 -4.48
C LEU A 342 -10.26 0.09 -3.75
N SER A 343 -9.60 -0.24 -2.64
CA SER A 343 -9.94 -1.42 -1.82
C SER A 343 -11.36 -1.30 -1.23
N ARG A 344 -12.16 -2.36 -1.22
CA ARG A 344 -13.58 -2.32 -0.78
C ARG A 344 -13.93 -3.42 0.22
N SER A 345 -14.85 -3.14 1.14
CA SER A 345 -15.52 -4.15 1.96
C SER A 345 -17.03 -4.15 1.72
N ALA A 346 -17.65 -5.33 1.80
CA ALA A 346 -19.09 -5.51 1.71
C ALA A 346 -19.57 -6.71 2.53
N VAL A 347 -20.86 -6.71 2.85
CA VAL A 347 -21.54 -7.86 3.45
C VAL A 347 -22.85 -8.13 2.71
N GLY A 348 -23.21 -9.40 2.60
CA GLY A 348 -24.51 -9.82 2.06
C GLY A 348 -24.87 -11.24 2.46
N TYR A 349 -26.08 -11.67 2.13
CA TYR A 349 -26.57 -13.01 2.43
C TYR A 349 -27.28 -13.67 1.23
N SER A 350 -27.37 -15.01 1.26
CA SER A 350 -27.99 -15.84 0.22
C SER A 350 -29.52 -15.74 0.20
N LYS A 351 -30.18 -16.17 -0.89
CA LYS A 351 -31.64 -16.03 -1.08
C LYS A 351 -32.48 -16.73 0.00
N ASP A 352 -31.98 -17.84 0.51
CA ASP A 352 -32.55 -18.67 1.57
C ASP A 352 -32.15 -18.22 2.99
N GLY A 353 -31.33 -17.16 3.13
CA GLY A 353 -30.86 -16.67 4.43
C GLY A 353 -29.83 -17.57 5.13
N THR A 354 -29.43 -18.69 4.54
CA THR A 354 -28.55 -19.67 5.20
C THR A 354 -27.08 -19.27 5.21
N LYS A 355 -26.64 -18.43 4.26
CA LYS A 355 -25.24 -18.03 4.12
C LYS A 355 -25.05 -16.53 4.23
N VAL A 356 -23.99 -16.11 4.90
CA VAL A 356 -23.46 -14.75 4.91
C VAL A 356 -22.10 -14.72 4.21
N TYR A 357 -21.87 -13.66 3.45
CA TYR A 357 -20.63 -13.41 2.71
C TYR A 357 -19.99 -12.13 3.27
N LEU A 358 -18.84 -12.28 3.93
CA LEU A 358 -17.97 -11.16 4.31
C LEU A 358 -16.93 -10.98 3.20
N ILE A 359 -16.96 -9.85 2.49
CA ILE A 359 -16.25 -9.68 1.22
C ILE A 359 -15.27 -8.52 1.35
N THR A 360 -14.01 -8.73 0.96
CA THR A 360 -13.06 -7.65 0.66
C THR A 360 -12.57 -7.75 -0.78
N SER A 361 -12.12 -6.63 -1.35
CA SER A 361 -11.47 -6.59 -2.67
C SER A 361 -10.30 -5.60 -2.67
N GLU A 362 -9.20 -6.00 -3.31
CA GLU A 362 -7.89 -5.35 -3.22
C GLU A 362 -7.23 -5.12 -4.58
N GLN A 363 -6.17 -4.31 -4.56
CA GLN A 363 -5.32 -4.03 -5.71
C GLN A 363 -4.70 -5.28 -6.36
N TYR A 364 -4.43 -5.19 -7.67
CA TYR A 364 -3.73 -6.21 -8.46
C TYR A 364 -2.95 -5.54 -9.60
N GLY A 365 -1.62 -5.67 -9.63
CA GLY A 365 -0.78 -4.93 -10.58
C GLY A 365 -1.03 -3.42 -10.48
N ASP A 366 -1.25 -2.76 -11.63
CA ASP A 366 -1.56 -1.32 -11.69
C ASP A 366 -3.01 -0.96 -11.27
N SER A 367 -3.87 -1.96 -11.05
CA SER A 367 -5.26 -1.74 -10.64
C SER A 367 -5.35 -1.52 -9.13
N LYS A 368 -5.88 -0.37 -8.72
CA LYS A 368 -6.03 0.02 -7.29
C LYS A 368 -7.16 -0.71 -6.54
N GLY A 369 -7.89 -1.63 -7.18
CA GLY A 369 -9.07 -2.31 -6.61
C GLY A 369 -10.29 -2.13 -7.51
N VAL A 370 -11.48 -1.98 -6.93
CA VAL A 370 -12.77 -1.91 -7.65
C VAL A 370 -13.62 -0.69 -7.24
N ASN A 371 -14.51 -0.26 -8.13
CA ASN A 371 -15.55 0.72 -7.80
C ASN A 371 -16.83 0.01 -7.31
N LEU A 372 -17.84 0.75 -6.84
CA LEU A 372 -19.05 0.12 -6.32
C LEU A 372 -19.85 -0.63 -7.38
N ALA A 373 -19.86 -0.18 -8.64
CA ALA A 373 -20.56 -0.86 -9.72
C ALA A 373 -19.94 -2.23 -10.05
N GLU A 374 -18.61 -2.33 -10.06
CA GLU A 374 -17.90 -3.61 -10.19
C GLU A 374 -18.13 -4.50 -8.96
N LEU A 375 -18.16 -3.93 -7.75
CA LEU A 375 -18.45 -4.66 -6.51
C LEU A 375 -19.87 -5.27 -6.52
N GLN A 376 -20.87 -4.56 -7.06
CA GLN A 376 -22.21 -5.11 -7.28
C GLN A 376 -22.18 -6.35 -8.19
N GLN A 377 -21.44 -6.29 -9.30
CA GLN A 377 -21.30 -7.43 -10.21
C GLN A 377 -20.61 -8.62 -9.54
N ILE A 378 -19.57 -8.37 -8.73
CA ILE A 378 -18.88 -9.39 -7.93
C ILE A 378 -19.86 -10.05 -6.95
N MET A 379 -20.61 -9.26 -6.17
CA MET A 379 -21.58 -9.77 -5.19
C MET A 379 -22.70 -10.60 -5.85
N VAL A 380 -23.25 -10.15 -6.98
CA VAL A 380 -24.25 -10.92 -7.75
C VAL A 380 -23.65 -12.25 -8.23
N LYS A 381 -22.40 -12.27 -8.72
CA LYS A 381 -21.70 -13.50 -9.16
C LYS A 381 -21.32 -14.44 -8.01
N LEU A 382 -21.17 -13.93 -6.80
CA LEU A 382 -21.01 -14.73 -5.57
C LEU A 382 -22.34 -15.35 -5.07
N GLY A 383 -23.49 -14.98 -5.67
CA GLY A 383 -24.81 -15.46 -5.26
C GLY A 383 -25.44 -14.68 -4.10
N VAL A 384 -24.95 -13.47 -3.81
CA VAL A 384 -25.57 -12.58 -2.82
C VAL A 384 -26.96 -12.19 -3.30
N TYR A 385 -27.96 -12.33 -2.42
CA TYR A 385 -29.35 -11.95 -2.70
C TYR A 385 -29.69 -10.55 -2.19
N LYS A 386 -29.24 -10.21 -0.98
CA LYS A 386 -29.27 -8.84 -0.46
C LYS A 386 -27.92 -8.52 0.15
N GLY A 387 -27.38 -7.34 -0.13
CA GLY A 387 -26.02 -6.97 0.26
C GLY A 387 -25.75 -5.47 0.20
N MET A 388 -24.82 -4.99 1.02
CA MET A 388 -24.52 -3.57 1.21
C MET A 388 -23.00 -3.30 1.28
N ASN A 389 -22.64 -2.05 1.01
CA ASN A 389 -21.28 -1.53 1.12
C ASN A 389 -20.93 -1.25 2.59
N LEU A 390 -19.74 -1.66 3.04
CA LEU A 390 -19.13 -1.32 4.34
C LEU A 390 -18.07 -0.22 4.16
N ASP A 391 -17.37 0.20 5.22
CA ASP A 391 -16.24 1.13 5.07
C ASP A 391 -15.11 0.52 4.20
N GLY A 392 -14.31 1.35 3.56
CA GLY A 392 -13.34 0.90 2.55
C GLY A 392 -12.06 1.73 2.46
N GLY A 393 -11.37 1.61 1.33
CA GLY A 393 -10.04 2.18 1.12
C GLY A 393 -9.05 1.66 2.15
N GLY A 394 -8.34 2.56 2.83
CA GLY A 394 -7.37 2.19 3.87
C GLY A 394 -7.96 1.51 5.12
N SER A 395 -9.28 1.40 5.23
CA SER A 395 -9.97 0.61 6.27
C SER A 395 -10.16 -0.85 5.88
N THR A 396 -10.17 -1.19 4.57
CA THR A 396 -10.44 -2.54 4.06
C THR A 396 -9.44 -3.53 4.64
N THR A 397 -9.95 -4.44 5.46
CA THR A 397 -9.14 -5.43 6.19
C THR A 397 -9.92 -6.73 6.30
N MET A 398 -9.29 -7.87 6.01
CA MET A 398 -9.78 -9.19 6.37
C MET A 398 -8.73 -9.91 7.23
N ILE A 399 -9.17 -10.44 8.36
CA ILE A 399 -8.38 -11.24 9.31
C ILE A 399 -8.93 -12.66 9.30
N GLU A 400 -8.05 -13.65 9.35
CA GLU A 400 -8.44 -15.05 9.55
C GLU A 400 -7.46 -15.79 10.47
N ARG A 401 -7.93 -16.90 11.02
CA ARG A 401 -7.14 -18.01 11.55
C ARG A 401 -7.04 -19.07 10.46
N PRO A 402 -5.92 -19.18 9.73
CA PRO A 402 -5.79 -20.13 8.63
C PRO A 402 -5.89 -21.58 9.10
N LEU A 403 -6.31 -22.48 8.21
CA LEU A 403 -6.50 -23.90 8.53
C LEU A 403 -5.27 -24.53 9.20
N GLY A 404 -5.47 -24.98 10.44
CA GLY A 404 -4.45 -25.61 11.29
C GLY A 404 -3.54 -24.65 12.07
N GLN A 405 -3.69 -23.33 11.91
CA GLN A 405 -2.92 -22.34 12.65
C GLN A 405 -3.67 -21.83 13.88
N PHE A 406 -2.94 -21.55 14.96
CA PHE A 406 -3.51 -20.94 16.18
C PHE A 406 -3.58 -19.41 16.09
N ALA A 407 -2.64 -18.79 15.37
CA ALA A 407 -2.55 -17.33 15.27
C ALA A 407 -3.52 -16.77 14.23
N LEU A 408 -4.11 -15.62 14.56
CA LEU A 408 -4.80 -14.75 13.61
C LEU A 408 -3.76 -13.98 12.77
N GLN A 409 -4.00 -13.88 11.46
CA GLN A 409 -3.18 -13.10 10.53
C GLN A 409 -4.06 -12.30 9.55
N SER A 410 -3.45 -11.34 8.85
CA SER A 410 -4.11 -10.68 7.72
C SER A 410 -4.28 -11.64 6.55
N ALA A 411 -5.45 -11.66 5.94
CA ALA A 411 -5.75 -12.48 4.77
C ALA A 411 -5.04 -11.97 3.50
N HIS A 412 -4.81 -10.66 3.44
CA HIS A 412 -4.15 -9.91 2.36
C HIS A 412 -3.43 -8.68 2.93
N SER A 413 -2.54 -8.06 2.13
CA SER A 413 -2.00 -6.73 2.45
C SER A 413 -3.11 -5.67 2.40
N THR A 414 -2.96 -4.59 3.19
CA THR A 414 -3.80 -3.40 3.08
C THR A 414 -3.26 -2.46 1.99
N THR A 415 -3.97 -1.36 1.72
CA THR A 415 -3.46 -0.24 0.90
C THR A 415 -2.13 0.35 1.44
N TYR A 416 -1.78 0.09 2.70
CA TYR A 416 -0.54 0.53 3.37
C TYR A 416 0.44 -0.63 3.62
N GLY A 417 0.34 -1.72 2.84
CA GLY A 417 1.19 -2.90 2.98
C GLY A 417 0.77 -3.75 4.19
N THR A 418 1.59 -3.78 5.24
CA THR A 418 1.31 -4.53 6.48
C THR A 418 0.60 -3.68 7.55
N THR A 419 0.49 -2.36 7.36
CA THR A 419 -0.10 -1.45 8.35
C THR A 419 -1.62 -1.48 8.27
N MET A 420 -2.29 -1.76 9.39
CA MET A 420 -3.76 -1.75 9.49
C MET A 420 -4.22 -0.42 10.10
N ARG A 421 -5.27 0.18 9.52
CA ARG A 421 -5.93 1.35 10.09
C ARG A 421 -6.75 0.95 11.33
N SER A 422 -6.78 1.82 12.33
CA SER A 422 -7.73 1.70 13.45
C SER A 422 -9.11 2.23 13.02
N VAL A 423 -10.13 1.39 13.14
CA VAL A 423 -11.52 1.64 12.72
C VAL A 423 -12.47 1.54 13.90
N ALA A 424 -13.73 1.98 13.74
CA ALA A 424 -14.72 1.97 14.81
C ALA A 424 -15.24 0.55 15.14
N SER A 425 -15.43 -0.29 14.12
CA SER A 425 -16.01 -1.62 14.27
C SER A 425 -15.61 -2.60 13.15
N GLY A 426 -16.00 -3.86 13.34
CA GLY A 426 -15.89 -4.94 12.36
C GLY A 426 -17.03 -5.95 12.47
N ILE A 427 -17.00 -6.97 11.61
CA ILE A 427 -17.85 -8.16 11.72
C ILE A 427 -16.93 -9.35 11.98
N GLY A 428 -17.09 -9.99 13.13
CA GLY A 428 -16.30 -11.13 13.59
C GLY A 428 -17.02 -12.46 13.39
N VAL A 429 -16.25 -13.48 13.02
CA VAL A 429 -16.69 -14.88 12.96
C VAL A 429 -16.17 -15.61 14.19
N PHE A 430 -17.06 -16.21 14.95
CA PHE A 430 -16.78 -16.92 16.20
C PHE A 430 -17.08 -18.41 16.04
N THR A 431 -16.44 -19.25 16.85
CA THR A 431 -16.67 -20.70 16.83
C THR A 431 -16.95 -21.25 18.23
N THR A 432 -17.99 -22.07 18.32
CA THR A 432 -18.34 -22.88 19.49
C THR A 432 -18.09 -24.38 19.21
N ALA A 433 -17.38 -24.71 18.12
CA ALA A 433 -16.99 -26.07 17.80
C ALA A 433 -16.14 -26.67 18.93
N PRO A 434 -16.47 -27.87 19.45
CA PRO A 434 -15.63 -28.56 20.42
C PRO A 434 -14.30 -28.98 19.77
N LYS A 435 -13.34 -29.38 20.60
CA LYS A 435 -12.15 -30.08 20.12
C LYS A 435 -12.55 -31.44 19.54
N GLY A 436 -12.21 -31.69 18.29
CA GLY A 436 -12.39 -32.96 17.61
C GLY A 436 -11.11 -33.79 17.48
N ASP A 437 -11.23 -34.92 16.80
CA ASP A 437 -10.09 -35.78 16.43
C ASP A 437 -9.27 -35.16 15.28
N VAL A 438 -7.97 -35.47 15.23
CA VAL A 438 -7.09 -35.00 14.14
C VAL A 438 -7.60 -35.54 12.80
N LYS A 439 -7.97 -34.62 11.91
CA LYS A 439 -8.52 -34.92 10.57
C LYS A 439 -7.47 -34.81 9.47
N GLY A 440 -6.48 -33.94 9.63
CA GLY A 440 -5.45 -33.74 8.62
C GLY A 440 -4.38 -32.75 9.04
N ILE A 441 -3.46 -32.52 8.10
CA ILE A 441 -2.36 -31.57 8.24
C ILE A 441 -2.40 -30.53 7.12
N THR A 442 -1.80 -29.37 7.37
CA THR A 442 -1.49 -28.34 6.38
C THR A 442 -0.01 -27.97 6.48
N VAL A 443 0.49 -27.31 5.44
CA VAL A 443 1.85 -26.75 5.40
C VAL A 443 1.76 -25.24 5.64
N GLY A 444 2.53 -24.74 6.61
CA GLY A 444 2.77 -23.31 6.79
C GLY A 444 4.19 -22.93 6.36
N GLY A 445 4.33 -21.81 5.65
CA GLY A 445 5.61 -21.28 5.16
C GLY A 445 5.37 -20.16 4.14
N THR A 446 6.43 -19.64 3.52
CA THR A 446 6.27 -18.71 2.37
C THR A 446 5.96 -19.49 1.09
N ASN A 447 5.05 -18.97 0.27
CA ASN A 447 4.76 -19.50 -1.07
C ASN A 447 5.56 -18.81 -2.19
N VAL A 448 6.32 -17.76 -1.88
CA VAL A 448 7.19 -17.09 -2.86
C VAL A 448 8.61 -16.97 -2.30
N LEU A 449 9.59 -17.34 -3.12
CA LEU A 449 11.02 -17.31 -2.79
C LEU A 449 11.83 -16.65 -3.89
N LEU A 450 12.98 -16.11 -3.52
CA LEU A 450 14.03 -15.69 -4.44
C LEU A 450 15.03 -16.84 -4.66
N ILE A 451 15.76 -16.84 -5.77
CA ILE A 451 16.83 -17.81 -6.03
C ILE A 451 17.93 -17.63 -4.97
N GLY A 452 18.39 -18.73 -4.38
CA GLY A 452 19.33 -18.75 -3.26
C GLY A 452 18.66 -18.61 -1.89
N GLN A 453 17.41 -18.18 -1.81
CA GLN A 453 16.70 -18.01 -0.54
C GLN A 453 16.32 -19.36 0.08
N GLN A 454 16.52 -19.47 1.39
CA GLN A 454 16.02 -20.56 2.21
C GLN A 454 14.73 -20.16 2.93
N ALA A 455 13.79 -21.09 3.08
CA ALA A 455 12.68 -20.97 4.00
C ALA A 455 12.35 -22.30 4.70
N THR A 456 12.13 -22.22 6.00
CA THR A 456 11.63 -23.32 6.82
C THR A 456 10.13 -23.47 6.63
N PHE A 457 9.69 -24.66 6.22
CA PHE A 457 8.28 -25.04 6.22
C PHE A 457 7.89 -25.70 7.55
N THR A 458 6.61 -25.66 7.89
CA THR A 458 6.09 -26.21 9.15
C THR A 458 4.85 -27.06 8.88
N VAL A 459 4.71 -28.15 9.63
CA VAL A 459 3.47 -28.93 9.66
C VAL A 459 2.53 -28.30 10.68
N LYS A 460 1.26 -28.18 10.32
CA LYS A 460 0.17 -27.70 11.16
C LYS A 460 -0.96 -28.73 11.12
N GLY A 461 -1.66 -28.98 12.23
CA GLY A 461 -2.72 -29.98 12.29
C GLY A 461 -4.09 -29.33 12.42
N TYR A 462 -5.14 -29.99 11.94
CA TYR A 462 -6.51 -29.56 12.19
C TYR A 462 -7.44 -30.73 12.50
N ASP A 463 -8.49 -30.47 13.27
CA ASP A 463 -9.45 -31.48 13.72
C ASP A 463 -10.65 -31.68 12.76
N THR A 464 -11.58 -32.55 13.15
CA THR A 464 -12.84 -32.82 12.43
C THR A 464 -13.72 -31.57 12.24
N TYR A 465 -13.56 -30.55 13.08
CA TYR A 465 -14.22 -29.24 13.01
C TYR A 465 -13.32 -28.13 12.43
N TYR A 466 -12.17 -28.48 11.86
CA TYR A 466 -11.18 -27.56 11.30
C TYR A 466 -10.57 -26.58 12.31
N ASN A 467 -10.67 -26.84 13.62
CA ASN A 467 -9.90 -26.13 14.63
C ASN A 467 -8.42 -26.56 14.57
N PRO A 468 -7.47 -25.67 14.93
CA PRO A 468 -6.06 -26.01 14.97
C PRO A 468 -5.73 -27.04 16.06
N VAL A 469 -4.87 -28.00 15.72
CA VAL A 469 -4.34 -29.01 16.64
C VAL A 469 -2.82 -28.99 16.56
N ALA A 470 -2.17 -29.04 17.72
CA ALA A 470 -0.73 -29.21 17.79
C ALA A 470 -0.34 -30.59 17.26
N VAL A 471 0.62 -30.62 16.33
CA VAL A 471 1.16 -31.85 15.73
C VAL A 471 2.67 -31.81 15.78
N ASP A 472 3.28 -32.96 16.04
CA ASP A 472 4.73 -33.11 15.97
C ASP A 472 5.18 -33.16 14.50
N GLY A 473 6.02 -32.20 14.11
CA GLY A 473 6.60 -32.08 12.78
C GLY A 473 8.03 -32.65 12.66
N THR A 474 8.64 -33.12 13.75
CA THR A 474 10.06 -33.57 13.78
C THR A 474 10.33 -34.72 12.80
N ASN A 475 9.39 -35.67 12.71
CA ASN A 475 9.48 -36.84 11.82
C ASN A 475 8.85 -36.61 10.43
N ALA A 476 8.51 -35.36 10.08
CA ALA A 476 7.87 -35.04 8.82
C ALA A 476 8.84 -35.17 7.64
N LYS A 477 8.45 -35.94 6.61
CA LYS A 477 9.23 -36.13 5.38
C LYS A 477 8.78 -35.12 4.33
N TRP A 478 9.70 -34.29 3.87
CA TRP A 478 9.48 -33.22 2.90
C TRP A 478 10.03 -33.58 1.52
N SER A 479 9.33 -33.15 0.46
CA SER A 479 9.79 -33.28 -0.93
C SER A 479 9.21 -32.15 -1.80
N SER A 480 9.75 -31.98 -3.01
CA SER A 480 9.24 -31.04 -4.01
C SER A 480 8.97 -31.77 -5.33
N SER A 481 7.92 -31.38 -6.06
CA SER A 481 7.57 -31.97 -7.36
C SER A 481 8.55 -31.62 -8.49
N SER A 482 9.41 -30.63 -8.27
CA SER A 482 10.27 -30.02 -9.28
C SER A 482 11.67 -29.79 -8.69
N ALA A 483 12.72 -30.01 -9.49
CA ALA A 483 14.12 -29.80 -9.11
C ALA A 483 14.54 -28.30 -9.19
N ILE A 484 13.76 -27.44 -8.55
CA ILE A 484 14.00 -25.97 -8.46
C ILE A 484 14.49 -25.53 -7.07
N GLY A 485 14.65 -26.47 -6.15
CA GLY A 485 15.20 -26.28 -4.82
C GLY A 485 15.45 -27.62 -4.15
N THR A 486 16.01 -27.61 -2.94
CA THR A 486 16.37 -28.80 -2.18
C THR A 486 15.90 -28.67 -0.73
N PHE A 487 15.52 -29.81 -0.12
CA PHE A 487 15.15 -29.88 1.29
C PHE A 487 16.31 -30.37 2.16
N LYS A 488 16.53 -29.73 3.30
CA LYS A 488 17.29 -30.25 4.44
C LYS A 488 16.37 -30.23 5.66
N GLY A 489 15.81 -31.39 6.01
CA GLY A 489 14.71 -31.44 6.97
C GLY A 489 13.50 -30.66 6.42
N ALA A 490 13.04 -29.64 7.16
CA ALA A 490 11.95 -28.77 6.74
C ALA A 490 12.42 -27.50 6.00
N ASP A 491 13.74 -27.27 5.89
CA ASP A 491 14.30 -26.11 5.22
C ASP A 491 14.41 -26.35 3.72
N PHE A 492 13.67 -25.57 2.93
CA PHE A 492 13.76 -25.56 1.48
C PHE A 492 14.68 -24.43 1.01
N THR A 493 15.75 -24.76 0.31
CA THR A 493 16.61 -23.78 -0.37
C THR A 493 16.26 -23.73 -1.85
N ALA A 494 15.76 -22.59 -2.33
CA ALA A 494 15.45 -22.36 -3.73
C ALA A 494 16.75 -22.23 -4.56
N THR A 495 16.88 -22.99 -5.65
CA THR A 495 18.10 -23.05 -6.48
C THR A 495 17.88 -22.62 -7.93
N LYS A 496 16.64 -22.62 -8.42
CA LYS A 496 16.26 -22.18 -9.79
C LYS A 496 14.88 -21.54 -9.77
N ALA A 497 14.61 -20.67 -10.74
CA ALA A 497 13.27 -20.14 -10.97
C ALA A 497 12.25 -21.24 -11.34
N GLY A 498 10.97 -20.98 -11.06
CA GLY A 498 9.84 -21.80 -11.48
C GLY A 498 8.84 -22.12 -10.37
N SER A 499 7.86 -22.98 -10.67
CA SER A 499 6.87 -23.46 -9.70
C SER A 499 7.17 -24.88 -9.23
N THR A 500 6.93 -25.16 -7.96
CA THR A 500 6.91 -26.52 -7.42
C THR A 500 5.80 -26.72 -6.40
N THR A 501 5.38 -27.98 -6.25
CA THR A 501 4.53 -28.40 -5.14
C THR A 501 5.40 -29.03 -4.08
N VAL A 502 5.62 -28.31 -2.99
CA VAL A 502 6.14 -28.88 -1.75
C VAL A 502 5.11 -29.89 -1.22
N SER A 503 5.58 -31.07 -0.84
CA SER A 503 4.75 -32.12 -0.24
C SER A 503 5.34 -32.51 1.11
N VAL A 504 4.48 -32.74 2.09
CA VAL A 504 4.87 -33.26 3.40
C VAL A 504 4.08 -34.51 3.74
N LYS A 505 4.73 -35.46 4.40
CA LYS A 505 4.10 -36.63 5.02
C LYS A 505 4.52 -36.73 6.49
N SER A 506 3.54 -36.79 7.40
CA SER A 506 3.75 -37.09 8.82
C SER A 506 2.81 -38.22 9.23
N GLY A 507 3.37 -39.36 9.61
CA GLY A 507 2.60 -40.60 9.81
C GLY A 507 1.85 -41.02 8.54
N SER A 508 0.54 -41.24 8.67
CA SER A 508 -0.38 -41.53 7.56
C SER A 508 -0.85 -40.27 6.81
N ALA A 509 -0.77 -39.09 7.43
CA ALA A 509 -1.27 -37.84 6.86
C ALA A 509 -0.28 -37.22 5.86
N SER A 510 -0.80 -36.60 4.82
CA SER A 510 -0.02 -35.83 3.84
C SER A 510 -0.70 -34.50 3.51
N ALA A 511 0.11 -33.51 3.12
CA ALA A 511 -0.36 -32.24 2.60
C ALA A 511 0.59 -31.71 1.53
N THR A 512 0.08 -30.79 0.71
CA THR A 512 0.81 -30.14 -0.37
C THR A 512 0.71 -28.62 -0.30
N TYR A 513 1.70 -27.94 -0.86
CA TYR A 513 1.81 -26.48 -0.82
C TYR A 513 2.54 -25.98 -2.07
N LYS A 514 1.95 -25.03 -2.79
CA LYS A 514 2.61 -24.47 -3.98
C LYS A 514 3.63 -23.42 -3.56
N VAL A 515 4.84 -23.53 -4.11
CA VAL A 515 5.94 -22.56 -3.95
C VAL A 515 6.39 -22.09 -5.32
N ASP A 516 6.46 -20.78 -5.51
CA ASP A 516 6.94 -20.11 -6.71
C ASP A 516 8.28 -19.43 -6.43
N VAL A 517 9.34 -19.87 -7.11
CA VAL A 517 10.65 -19.22 -7.08
C VAL A 517 10.72 -18.19 -8.19
N VAL A 518 10.93 -16.93 -7.83
CA VAL A 518 10.91 -15.77 -8.74
C VAL A 518 12.03 -15.88 -9.76
N GLY A 519 11.67 -15.92 -11.04
CA GLY A 519 12.59 -15.84 -12.18
C GLY A 519 12.41 -14.59 -13.04
N GLN A 520 13.29 -14.43 -14.03
CA GLN A 520 13.35 -13.25 -14.89
C GLN A 520 12.02 -12.90 -15.56
N ASP A 521 11.23 -13.90 -15.98
CA ASP A 521 9.96 -13.71 -16.69
C ASP A 521 8.88 -13.02 -15.85
N GLN A 522 9.01 -13.08 -14.52
CA GLN A 522 8.11 -12.42 -13.56
C GLN A 522 8.54 -10.98 -13.26
N ILE A 523 9.75 -10.56 -13.65
CA ILE A 523 10.30 -9.23 -13.35
C ILE A 523 9.79 -8.19 -14.36
N ALA A 524 9.30 -7.07 -13.83
CA ALA A 524 8.91 -5.87 -14.59
C ALA A 524 10.00 -4.80 -14.58
N SER A 525 10.75 -4.65 -13.48
CA SER A 525 11.96 -3.82 -13.43
C SER A 525 12.95 -4.27 -12.36
N MET A 526 14.22 -3.95 -12.56
CA MET A 526 15.29 -4.07 -11.57
C MET A 526 16.22 -2.86 -11.68
N THR A 527 16.34 -2.07 -10.61
CA THR A 527 17.13 -0.84 -10.56
C THR A 527 18.13 -0.88 -9.41
N ILE A 528 19.33 -0.37 -9.63
CA ILE A 528 20.27 -0.03 -8.56
C ILE A 528 19.86 1.35 -8.03
N ASP A 529 19.74 1.53 -6.72
CA ASP A 529 19.30 2.81 -6.14
C ASP A 529 20.44 3.86 -6.05
N SER A 530 21.39 3.82 -6.99
CA SER A 530 22.52 4.75 -7.15
C SER A 530 22.71 5.06 -8.64
N ALA A 531 22.97 6.33 -8.97
CA ALA A 531 22.94 6.80 -10.36
C ALA A 531 24.25 6.56 -11.13
N ALA A 532 25.40 6.74 -10.48
CA ALA A 532 26.73 6.50 -11.04
C ALA A 532 27.76 6.28 -9.91
N GLY A 533 28.89 5.64 -10.24
CA GLY A 533 30.05 5.52 -9.34
C GLY A 533 31.31 6.20 -9.89
N MET A 534 32.38 6.24 -9.08
CA MET A 534 33.68 6.78 -9.50
C MET A 534 34.58 5.67 -10.06
N LEU A 535 35.07 5.83 -11.29
CA LEU A 535 35.98 4.88 -11.94
C LEU A 535 37.44 5.16 -11.52
N SER A 536 37.81 4.70 -10.33
CA SER A 536 39.20 4.74 -9.87
C SER A 536 39.51 3.59 -8.92
N LYS A 537 40.76 3.11 -8.90
CA LYS A 537 41.17 1.98 -8.05
C LYS A 537 40.92 2.29 -6.58
N GLY A 538 40.25 1.38 -5.88
CA GLY A 538 39.87 1.52 -4.47
C GLY A 538 38.59 2.32 -4.24
N ALA A 539 37.98 2.92 -5.27
CA ALA A 539 36.68 3.56 -5.13
C ALA A 539 35.59 2.53 -4.81
N THR A 540 34.67 2.94 -3.94
CA THR A 540 33.47 2.19 -3.58
C THR A 540 32.23 2.87 -4.14
N VAL A 541 31.15 2.11 -4.30
CA VAL A 541 29.80 2.64 -4.53
C VAL A 541 28.78 1.68 -3.96
N SER A 542 27.74 2.22 -3.33
CA SER A 542 26.62 1.43 -2.83
C SER A 542 25.78 0.91 -3.99
N VAL A 543 25.39 -0.37 -3.95
CA VAL A 543 24.60 -1.05 -5.00
C VAL A 543 23.34 -1.76 -4.48
N PRO A 544 22.51 -1.16 -3.59
CA PRO A 544 21.24 -1.75 -3.19
C PRO A 544 20.30 -1.84 -4.40
N ILE A 545 19.62 -2.99 -4.56
CA ILE A 545 18.79 -3.26 -5.73
C ILE A 545 17.31 -3.30 -5.36
N THR A 546 16.49 -2.58 -6.12
CA THR A 546 15.03 -2.69 -6.09
C THR A 546 14.55 -3.52 -7.29
N MET A 547 13.99 -4.71 -7.03
CA MET A 547 13.33 -5.54 -8.04
C MET A 547 11.80 -5.43 -7.89
N THR A 548 11.09 -5.15 -8.97
CA THR A 548 9.62 -5.11 -9.01
C THR A 548 9.08 -6.12 -10.00
N LEU A 549 8.09 -6.91 -9.58
CA LEU A 549 7.47 -7.94 -10.41
C LEU A 549 6.29 -7.42 -11.23
N LYS A 550 5.91 -8.15 -12.29
CA LYS A 550 4.74 -7.90 -13.15
C LYS A 550 3.39 -7.85 -12.40
N ASN A 551 3.33 -8.29 -11.14
CA ASN A 551 2.15 -8.17 -10.28
C ASN A 551 2.18 -6.95 -9.34
N GLY A 552 3.19 -6.09 -9.45
CA GLY A 552 3.36 -4.87 -8.64
C GLY A 552 4.10 -5.09 -7.31
N LYS A 553 4.44 -6.33 -6.92
CA LYS A 553 5.19 -6.58 -5.68
C LYS A 553 6.69 -6.28 -5.88
N SER A 554 7.25 -5.48 -4.98
CA SER A 554 8.68 -5.16 -4.96
C SER A 554 9.44 -5.90 -3.86
N TYR A 555 10.73 -6.13 -4.10
CA TYR A 555 11.69 -6.77 -3.22
C TYR A 555 12.99 -5.96 -3.24
N LYS A 556 13.63 -5.80 -2.08
CA LYS A 556 15.03 -5.38 -2.00
C LYS A 556 15.91 -6.62 -2.16
N LEU A 557 16.90 -6.54 -3.04
CA LEU A 557 17.92 -7.58 -3.23
C LEU A 557 19.26 -7.00 -2.80
N SER A 558 20.08 -7.84 -2.17
CA SER A 558 21.48 -7.49 -1.94
C SER A 558 22.30 -7.69 -3.21
N GLY A 559 23.41 -6.97 -3.35
CA GLY A 559 24.34 -7.15 -4.47
C GLY A 559 24.86 -8.59 -4.61
N ASP A 560 24.99 -9.33 -3.51
CA ASP A 560 25.37 -10.75 -3.51
C ASP A 560 24.33 -11.68 -4.18
N SER A 561 23.09 -11.22 -4.35
CA SER A 561 22.02 -11.99 -5.04
C SER A 561 22.12 -11.93 -6.57
N LEU A 562 23.04 -11.12 -7.11
CA LEU A 562 23.20 -10.88 -8.55
C LEU A 562 24.55 -11.45 -9.04
N LYS A 563 24.55 -11.91 -10.29
CA LYS A 563 25.80 -12.18 -11.03
C LYS A 563 26.29 -10.89 -11.66
N TRP A 564 27.53 -10.51 -11.40
CA TRP A 564 28.10 -9.25 -11.87
C TRP A 564 29.04 -9.45 -13.05
N GLU A 565 28.87 -8.61 -14.07
CA GLU A 565 29.70 -8.48 -15.25
C GLU A 565 30.30 -7.06 -15.23
N PHE A 566 31.63 -6.94 -15.35
CA PHE A 566 32.34 -5.65 -15.33
C PHE A 566 32.97 -5.37 -16.69
N VAL A 567 32.82 -4.13 -17.17
CA VAL A 567 33.33 -3.67 -18.46
C VAL A 567 34.15 -2.40 -18.24
N GLY A 568 35.37 -2.34 -18.79
CA GLY A 568 36.31 -1.22 -18.60
C GLY A 568 37.05 -1.23 -17.25
N PHE A 569 36.72 -2.13 -16.33
CA PHE A 569 37.38 -2.27 -15.03
C PHE A 569 37.19 -3.68 -14.45
N THR A 570 37.93 -4.01 -13.39
CA THR A 570 37.65 -5.18 -12.54
C THR A 570 37.08 -4.74 -11.19
N GLY A 571 36.07 -5.43 -10.69
CA GLY A 571 35.38 -5.09 -9.47
C GLY A 571 35.04 -6.30 -8.61
N LYS A 572 34.69 -6.04 -7.34
CA LYS A 572 34.12 -7.02 -6.43
C LYS A 572 32.90 -6.43 -5.76
N VAL A 573 31.80 -7.19 -5.71
CA VAL A 573 30.66 -6.89 -4.84
C VAL A 573 30.74 -7.74 -3.58
N SER A 574 30.33 -7.16 -2.46
CA SER A 574 30.17 -7.83 -1.17
C SER A 574 29.02 -7.15 -0.43
N GLY A 575 27.94 -7.87 -0.19
CA GLY A 575 26.66 -7.28 0.23
C GLY A 575 26.22 -6.21 -0.77
N ASP A 576 26.01 -4.99 -0.28
CA ASP A 576 25.55 -3.85 -1.09
C ASP A 576 26.67 -2.86 -1.43
N THR A 577 27.94 -3.30 -1.39
CA THR A 577 29.10 -2.47 -1.76
C THR A 577 29.83 -3.06 -2.96
N LEU A 578 29.95 -2.28 -4.03
CA LEU A 578 30.86 -2.52 -5.15
C LEU A 578 32.19 -1.79 -4.90
N THR A 579 33.31 -2.49 -5.01
CA THR A 579 34.67 -1.94 -4.95
C THR A 579 35.37 -2.11 -6.30
N VAL A 580 35.95 -1.03 -6.83
CA VAL A 580 36.79 -1.04 -8.05
C VAL A 580 38.20 -1.54 -7.70
N GLN A 581 38.63 -2.66 -8.27
CA GLN A 581 39.92 -3.32 -8.00
C GLN A 581 41.03 -2.86 -8.95
N SER A 582 40.72 -2.70 -10.23
CA SER A 582 41.57 -2.08 -11.25
C SER A 582 40.71 -1.41 -12.31
N VAL A 583 41.22 -0.38 -12.99
CA VAL A 583 40.61 0.23 -14.18
C VAL A 583 41.44 -0.18 -15.40
N ASN A 584 40.81 -0.43 -16.55
CA ASN A 584 41.54 -0.79 -17.77
C ASN A 584 42.16 0.46 -18.41
N ASP A 585 43.31 0.30 -19.07
CA ASP A 585 43.99 1.41 -19.73
C ASP A 585 43.09 2.11 -20.77
N GLY A 586 43.01 3.44 -20.68
CA GLY A 586 42.17 4.27 -21.56
C GLY A 586 40.67 4.25 -21.25
N ALA A 587 40.19 3.52 -20.25
CA ALA A 587 38.77 3.49 -19.89
C ALA A 587 38.36 4.76 -19.11
N THR A 588 37.60 5.66 -19.77
CA THR A 588 36.98 6.84 -19.14
C THR A 588 35.62 6.54 -18.52
N THR A 589 34.92 5.53 -19.03
CA THR A 589 33.66 5.01 -18.48
C THR A 589 33.74 3.49 -18.37
N GLY A 590 33.34 2.96 -17.22
CA GLY A 590 33.17 1.53 -16.95
C GLY A 590 31.73 1.21 -16.58
N TYR A 591 31.35 -0.06 -16.68
CA TYR A 591 29.97 -0.50 -16.46
C TYR A 591 29.93 -1.72 -15.54
N ALA A 592 29.14 -1.65 -14.47
CA ALA A 592 28.78 -2.79 -13.62
C ALA A 592 27.38 -3.26 -14.01
N ILE A 593 27.29 -4.43 -14.66
CA ILE A 593 26.03 -5.03 -15.09
C ILE A 593 25.69 -6.16 -14.09
N GLY A 594 24.65 -5.96 -13.30
CA GLY A 594 24.16 -6.93 -12.32
C GLY A 594 22.99 -7.73 -12.89
N ARG A 595 23.00 -9.06 -12.73
CA ARG A 595 21.99 -9.96 -13.29
C ARG A 595 21.36 -10.89 -12.25
N TYR A 596 20.04 -10.81 -12.08
CA TYR A 596 19.25 -11.78 -11.31
C TYR A 596 18.49 -12.69 -12.29
N ASP A 597 18.73 -14.01 -12.23
CA ASP A 597 18.19 -15.00 -13.19
C ASP A 597 18.40 -14.63 -14.68
N GLY A 598 19.44 -13.85 -14.97
CA GLY A 598 19.75 -13.30 -16.30
C GLY A 598 19.20 -11.89 -16.57
N TYR A 599 18.14 -11.48 -15.86
CA TYR A 599 17.53 -10.15 -15.98
C TYR A 599 18.51 -9.04 -15.55
N PRO A 600 18.80 -8.04 -16.40
CA PRO A 600 19.86 -7.08 -16.13
C PRO A 600 19.41 -5.83 -15.36
N THR A 601 20.38 -5.23 -14.69
CA THR A 601 20.43 -3.82 -14.30
C THR A 601 21.87 -3.32 -14.49
N MET A 602 22.09 -2.01 -14.54
CA MET A 602 23.41 -1.44 -14.84
C MET A 602 23.69 -0.20 -14.00
N LEU A 603 24.93 -0.07 -13.53
CA LEU A 603 25.50 1.15 -12.96
C LEU A 603 26.73 1.57 -13.79
N PRO A 604 26.74 2.77 -14.40
CA PRO A 604 27.95 3.33 -15.00
C PRO A 604 28.89 3.90 -13.93
N LEU A 605 30.18 3.83 -14.17
CA LEU A 605 31.24 4.43 -13.36
C LEU A 605 32.12 5.31 -14.26
N THR A 606 32.46 6.52 -13.83
CA THR A 606 33.15 7.52 -14.68
C THR A 606 34.45 8.03 -14.09
N GLN A 607 35.42 8.30 -14.95
CA GLN A 607 36.69 8.95 -14.63
C GLN A 607 36.55 10.47 -14.83
N GLY A 608 36.97 11.25 -13.82
CA GLY A 608 36.76 12.70 -13.81
C GLY A 608 35.38 13.06 -13.27
N GLY A 609 35.37 13.82 -12.18
CA GLY A 609 34.15 14.30 -11.53
C GLY A 609 34.11 15.83 -11.51
N SER A 610 32.93 16.41 -11.31
CA SER A 610 32.82 17.85 -11.05
C SER A 610 32.85 18.12 -9.55
N GLU A 611 33.65 19.11 -9.12
CA GLU A 611 33.49 19.70 -7.80
C GLU A 611 32.48 20.85 -7.87
N LYS A 612 31.56 20.91 -6.91
CA LYS A 612 30.65 22.04 -6.71
C LYS A 612 30.85 22.60 -5.30
N ALA A 613 30.96 23.91 -5.18
CA ALA A 613 30.92 24.56 -3.87
C ALA A 613 29.58 24.26 -3.19
N LEU A 614 29.65 23.82 -1.93
CA LEU A 614 28.51 23.62 -1.06
C LEU A 614 28.36 24.81 -0.12
N GLU A 615 29.45 25.28 0.50
CA GLU A 615 29.45 26.42 1.42
C GLU A 615 30.87 27.00 1.59
N ASP A 616 31.02 28.30 1.39
CA ASP A 616 32.26 29.07 1.63
C ASP A 616 32.12 30.05 2.80
N PHE A 617 30.95 30.10 3.44
CA PHE A 617 30.60 30.98 4.55
C PHE A 617 30.69 32.49 4.29
N GLU A 618 31.06 32.92 3.09
CA GLU A 618 31.23 34.35 2.76
C GLU A 618 29.87 35.05 2.64
N ASN A 619 28.89 34.35 2.06
CA ASN A 619 27.56 34.89 1.70
C ASN A 619 26.39 34.13 2.35
N VAL A 620 26.54 33.73 3.62
CA VAL A 620 25.51 33.00 4.37
C VAL A 620 24.22 33.83 4.50
N ASN A 621 23.13 33.31 3.93
CA ASN A 621 21.79 33.92 3.93
C ASN A 621 20.74 33.07 4.67
N TYR A 622 21.18 32.12 5.50
CA TYR A 622 20.34 31.20 6.27
C TYR A 622 20.85 31.09 7.72
N GLY A 623 19.99 30.68 8.65
CA GLY A 623 20.37 30.59 10.06
C GLY A 623 21.37 29.47 10.35
N ILE A 624 22.44 29.78 11.08
CA ILE A 624 23.35 28.80 11.69
C ILE A 624 23.21 28.94 13.20
N SER A 625 22.93 27.84 13.91
CA SER A 625 22.76 27.85 15.38
C SER A 625 23.64 26.81 16.09
N THR A 626 23.89 27.06 17.37
CA THR A 626 24.62 26.14 18.24
C THR A 626 23.64 25.13 18.85
N GLN A 627 23.96 23.84 18.79
CA GLN A 627 23.37 22.80 19.64
C GLN A 627 24.47 22.12 20.45
N LEU A 628 24.15 21.69 21.67
CA LEU A 628 25.08 21.08 22.62
C LEU A 628 24.52 19.73 23.12
N THR A 629 25.36 18.70 23.18
CA THR A 629 24.99 17.38 23.74
C THR A 629 26.08 16.92 24.71
N PRO A 630 25.75 16.53 25.96
CA PRO A 630 24.55 16.92 26.71
C PRO A 630 24.61 18.43 27.01
N SER A 631 23.51 19.15 26.82
CA SER A 631 23.46 20.62 27.02
C SER A 631 23.73 21.07 28.46
N ALA A 632 23.56 20.18 29.45
CA ALA A 632 23.81 20.48 30.86
C ALA A 632 25.31 20.49 31.24
N THR A 633 26.17 19.81 30.46
CA THR A 633 27.60 19.61 30.81
C THR A 633 28.56 20.03 29.71
N THR A 634 28.11 20.14 28.48
CA THR A 634 28.92 20.60 27.35
C THR A 634 28.76 22.10 27.18
N LYS A 635 29.87 22.84 27.08
CA LYS A 635 29.88 24.24 26.69
C LYS A 635 30.47 24.38 25.29
N GLY A 636 30.12 25.46 24.61
CA GLY A 636 30.61 25.74 23.27
C GLY A 636 29.75 26.76 22.55
N SER A 637 30.23 27.24 21.42
CA SER A 637 29.52 28.19 20.56
C SER A 637 29.93 28.04 19.10
N VAL A 638 29.01 28.39 18.22
CA VAL A 638 29.18 28.40 16.76
C VAL A 638 28.98 29.82 16.25
N LYS A 639 29.96 30.35 15.51
CA LYS A 639 29.89 31.67 14.86
C LYS A 639 30.67 31.71 13.55
N LEU A 640 30.39 32.72 12.72
CA LEU A 640 31.29 33.10 11.62
C LEU A 640 32.39 34.04 12.17
N THR A 641 33.61 33.95 11.65
CA THR A 641 34.76 34.74 12.10
C THR A 641 35.79 34.94 10.99
N SER A 642 36.59 36.00 11.12
CA SER A 642 37.80 36.31 10.35
C SER A 642 39.10 35.95 11.10
N ASP A 643 39.00 35.47 12.34
CA ASP A 643 40.07 35.62 13.34
C ASP A 643 40.76 34.28 13.68
N LEU A 644 40.61 33.25 12.84
CA LEU A 644 41.33 31.98 13.00
C LEU A 644 42.76 32.11 12.49
N ALA A 645 43.73 31.53 13.22
CA ALA A 645 45.14 31.62 12.87
C ALA A 645 45.41 31.00 11.48
N GLY A 646 46.01 31.78 10.59
CA GLY A 646 46.29 31.37 9.21
C GLY A 646 45.06 31.27 8.29
N GLN A 647 43.91 31.83 8.69
CA GLN A 647 42.75 32.00 7.81
C GLN A 647 43.06 33.01 6.69
N THR A 648 42.63 32.70 5.47
CA THR A 648 42.79 33.55 4.27
C THR A 648 41.47 34.01 3.65
N SER A 649 40.36 33.39 4.05
CA SER A 649 38.97 33.80 3.77
C SER A 649 38.55 34.96 4.66
N ALA A 650 37.57 35.76 4.25
CA ALA A 650 37.01 36.81 5.08
C ALA A 650 36.04 36.27 6.15
N LYS A 651 35.44 35.08 5.93
CA LYS A 651 34.65 34.36 6.93
C LYS A 651 34.89 32.85 6.89
N ALA A 652 34.99 32.25 8.07
CA ALA A 652 34.95 30.81 8.27
C ALA A 652 34.03 30.46 9.44
N LEU A 653 33.52 29.23 9.47
CA LEU A 653 32.68 28.71 10.54
C LEU A 653 33.54 28.21 11.71
N GLN A 654 33.50 28.93 12.83
CA GLN A 654 34.19 28.55 14.07
C GLN A 654 33.26 27.78 15.01
N LEU A 655 33.73 26.65 15.52
CA LEU A 655 33.14 25.87 16.61
C LEU A 655 34.10 25.89 17.80
N THR A 656 33.72 26.55 18.88
CA THR A 656 34.42 26.45 20.18
C THR A 656 33.76 25.37 21.03
N TYR A 657 34.54 24.64 21.81
CA TYR A 657 34.03 23.58 22.68
C TYR A 657 34.76 23.51 24.03
N ASP A 658 34.04 23.10 25.05
CA ASP A 658 34.56 22.68 26.36
C ASP A 658 33.74 21.48 26.84
N PHE A 659 34.44 20.34 26.91
CA PHE A 659 33.99 19.01 27.29
C PHE A 659 34.50 18.61 28.69
N SER A 660 35.10 19.52 29.46
CA SER A 660 35.71 19.22 30.78
C SER A 660 34.71 18.67 31.80
N ALA A 661 33.44 19.09 31.75
CA ALA A 661 32.40 18.64 32.68
C ALA A 661 31.61 17.42 32.19
N GLY A 662 31.18 16.57 33.12
CA GLY A 662 30.37 15.37 32.88
C GLY A 662 31.15 14.17 32.32
N THR A 663 30.44 13.09 32.00
CA THR A 663 30.97 11.84 31.41
C THR A 663 30.22 11.48 30.14
N GLY A 664 30.70 10.48 29.39
CA GLY A 664 30.06 10.04 28.14
C GLY A 664 30.40 10.90 26.92
N THR A 665 29.70 10.64 25.80
CA THR A 665 29.87 11.33 24.53
C THR A 665 29.38 12.79 24.61
N LYS A 666 30.22 13.74 24.20
CA LYS A 666 29.93 15.18 24.23
C LYS A 666 30.22 15.83 22.88
N ALA A 667 29.36 16.74 22.43
CA ALA A 667 29.44 17.34 21.10
C ALA A 667 28.91 18.77 21.04
N VAL A 668 29.54 19.58 20.18
CA VAL A 668 29.09 20.93 19.79
C VAL A 668 28.75 20.89 18.29
N TYR A 669 27.50 21.21 17.95
CA TYR A 669 27.00 21.14 16.58
C TYR A 669 26.73 22.54 16.02
N ALA A 670 27.23 22.79 14.81
CA ALA A 670 26.73 23.82 13.93
C ALA A 670 25.50 23.29 13.18
N VAL A 671 24.31 23.77 13.51
CA VAL A 671 23.05 23.35 12.91
C VAL A 671 22.69 24.31 11.78
N PHE A 672 22.53 23.79 10.57
CA PHE A 672 22.25 24.59 9.37
C PHE A 672 20.75 24.68 9.10
N ASN A 673 20.25 25.91 8.97
CA ASN A 673 18.86 26.21 8.60
C ASN A 673 17.82 25.53 9.52
N GLY A 674 18.09 25.51 10.82
CA GLY A 674 17.22 24.92 11.85
C GLY A 674 16.93 23.44 11.61
N THR A 675 15.66 23.05 11.64
CA THR A 675 15.25 21.66 11.34
C THR A 675 15.27 21.32 9.84
N THR A 676 15.50 22.29 8.95
CA THR A 676 15.43 22.09 7.50
C THR A 676 16.73 21.50 6.94
N GLY A 677 17.90 21.99 7.33
CA GLY A 677 19.19 21.63 6.72
C GLY A 677 19.46 22.35 5.40
N LYS A 678 20.66 22.13 4.84
CA LYS A 678 21.03 22.56 3.48
C LYS A 678 20.82 21.39 2.50
N THR A 679 19.94 21.58 1.50
CA THR A 679 19.62 20.55 0.50
C THR A 679 20.80 20.33 -0.45
N ILE A 680 21.07 19.06 -0.77
CA ILE A 680 22.10 18.61 -1.70
C ILE A 680 21.43 17.75 -2.77
N GLU A 681 21.43 18.27 -3.99
CA GLU A 681 20.88 17.64 -5.19
C GLU A 681 21.92 16.74 -5.89
N GLY A 682 21.46 15.73 -6.62
CA GLY A 682 22.31 14.71 -7.26
C GLY A 682 23.06 13.83 -6.24
N SER A 683 23.88 12.88 -6.72
CA SER A 683 24.58 11.90 -5.87
C SER A 683 26.10 12.16 -5.81
N PRO A 684 26.59 13.08 -4.95
CA PRO A 684 28.02 13.25 -4.74
C PRO A 684 28.67 12.01 -4.11
N THR A 685 29.87 11.67 -4.55
CA THR A 685 30.68 10.56 -4.02
C THR A 685 31.52 10.96 -2.82
N ALA A 686 31.87 12.23 -2.68
CA ALA A 686 32.64 12.73 -1.54
C ALA A 686 32.30 14.19 -1.18
N MET A 687 32.63 14.58 0.04
CA MET A 687 32.64 15.97 0.50
C MET A 687 34.07 16.35 0.91
N THR A 688 34.57 17.46 0.40
CA THR A 688 35.81 18.09 0.89
C THR A 688 35.49 19.35 1.68
N LEU A 689 36.34 19.68 2.66
CA LEU A 689 36.26 20.91 3.44
C LEU A 689 37.63 21.25 4.01
N ASP A 690 37.94 22.53 4.09
CA ASP A 690 39.11 23.03 4.80
C ASP A 690 38.82 23.08 6.29
N VAL A 691 39.69 22.48 7.09
CA VAL A 691 39.51 22.30 8.53
C VAL A 691 40.71 22.87 9.28
N TYR A 692 40.48 23.94 10.03
CA TYR A 692 41.39 24.40 11.07
C TYR A 692 41.24 23.46 12.27
N SER A 693 42.33 22.81 12.64
CA SER A 693 42.39 21.91 13.79
C SER A 693 43.29 22.47 14.89
N ASP A 694 42.93 22.17 16.13
CA ASP A 694 43.64 22.48 17.37
C ASP A 694 44.50 21.31 17.88
N LYS A 695 44.64 20.24 17.07
CA LYS A 695 45.35 18.99 17.40
C LYS A 695 44.74 18.21 18.57
N SER A 696 43.46 18.43 18.88
CA SER A 696 42.78 17.88 20.04
C SER A 696 42.51 16.36 20.04
N LEU A 697 42.74 15.66 18.92
CA LEU A 697 42.37 14.24 18.72
C LEU A 697 40.86 13.95 18.85
N ASN A 698 40.02 14.98 18.97
CA ASN A 698 38.57 14.87 18.85
C ASN A 698 38.14 14.47 17.42
N TRP A 699 36.91 14.01 17.26
CA TRP A 699 36.36 13.61 15.97
C TRP A 699 35.60 14.80 15.36
N LEU A 700 35.70 14.97 14.04
CA LEU A 700 34.85 15.86 13.25
C LEU A 700 33.89 15.01 12.41
N ARG A 701 32.59 15.34 12.48
CA ARG A 701 31.51 14.59 11.83
C ARG A 701 30.48 15.49 11.17
N ALA A 702 29.78 14.94 10.18
CA ALA A 702 28.62 15.55 9.55
C ALA A 702 27.38 14.65 9.73
N GLU A 703 26.20 15.24 9.79
CA GLU A 703 24.93 14.50 9.74
C GLU A 703 24.11 14.91 8.52
N PHE A 704 23.74 13.93 7.72
CA PHE A 704 22.85 14.06 6.58
C PHE A 704 21.53 13.36 6.88
N THR A 705 20.40 13.94 6.45
CA THR A 705 19.12 13.23 6.36
C THR A 705 18.82 12.93 4.90
N ASP A 706 18.51 11.68 4.56
CA ASP A 706 18.17 11.28 3.20
C ASP A 706 16.71 11.54 2.81
N ALA A 707 16.37 11.29 1.55
CA ALA A 707 15.03 11.50 0.99
C ALA A 707 13.94 10.60 1.61
N ASP A 708 14.31 9.50 2.30
CA ASP A 708 13.39 8.65 3.06
C ASP A 708 13.32 9.06 4.55
N GLY A 709 14.03 10.12 4.94
CA GLY A 709 14.02 10.68 6.30
C GLY A 709 15.02 10.04 7.26
N LYS A 710 15.90 9.14 6.79
CA LYS A 710 16.90 8.46 7.62
C LYS A 710 18.13 9.36 7.83
N SER A 711 18.63 9.43 9.07
CA SER A 711 19.89 10.12 9.39
C SER A 711 21.12 9.23 9.16
N HIS A 712 22.18 9.84 8.64
CA HIS A 712 23.48 9.23 8.34
C HIS A 712 24.58 10.08 8.97
N LEU A 713 25.43 9.47 9.79
CA LEU A 713 26.55 10.15 10.48
C LEU A 713 27.84 9.87 9.72
N VAL A 714 28.32 10.86 8.97
CA VAL A 714 29.53 10.76 8.15
C VAL A 714 30.75 11.17 8.97
N ASP A 715 31.73 10.27 9.05
CA ASP A 715 33.06 10.58 9.59
C ASP A 715 33.82 11.50 8.63
N VAL A 716 34.07 12.75 9.05
CA VAL A 716 34.92 13.69 8.30
C VAL A 716 36.38 13.48 8.67
N ALA A 717 36.69 13.50 9.96
CA ALA A 717 37.99 13.13 10.50
C ALA A 717 37.79 12.40 11.83
N LYS A 718 38.25 11.14 11.92
CA LYS A 718 38.18 10.35 13.17
C LYS A 718 39.12 10.85 14.26
N GLN A 719 40.20 11.53 13.90
CA GLN A 719 41.10 12.17 14.85
C GLN A 719 41.64 13.47 14.24
N LEU A 720 41.39 14.58 14.93
CA LEU A 720 41.96 15.89 14.64
C LEU A 720 43.41 15.94 15.15
N ASN A 721 44.33 15.34 14.40
CA ASN A 721 45.72 15.09 14.80
C ASN A 721 46.77 16.06 14.21
N TRP A 722 46.33 17.13 13.54
CA TRP A 722 47.16 18.22 13.04
C TRP A 722 46.78 19.55 13.72
N SER A 723 47.63 20.56 13.59
CA SER A 723 47.31 21.95 13.98
C SER A 723 47.23 22.82 12.73
N GLY A 724 46.35 23.83 12.73
CA GLY A 724 46.15 24.72 11.59
C GLY A 724 45.23 24.15 10.51
N TRP A 725 45.16 24.84 9.37
CA TRP A 725 44.29 24.50 8.23
C TRP A 725 44.77 23.28 7.44
N LYS A 726 43.85 22.41 7.06
CA LYS A 726 44.06 21.27 6.17
C LYS A 726 42.78 20.90 5.44
N THR A 727 42.84 20.67 4.13
CA THR A 727 41.71 20.09 3.39
C THR A 727 41.51 18.62 3.77
N VAL A 728 40.30 18.28 4.20
CA VAL A 728 39.87 16.93 4.58
C VAL A 728 38.85 16.42 3.57
N LYS A 729 38.87 15.13 3.27
CA LYS A 729 37.92 14.47 2.35
C LYS A 729 37.15 13.37 3.07
N ALA A 730 35.84 13.51 3.13
CA ALA A 730 34.89 12.50 3.60
C ALA A 730 34.31 11.73 2.40
N ASP A 731 34.31 10.41 2.45
CA ASP A 731 33.56 9.58 1.50
C ASP A 731 32.06 9.62 1.82
N LEU A 732 31.22 9.81 0.80
CA LEU A 732 29.77 9.74 0.88
C LEU A 732 29.21 8.47 0.21
N SER A 733 29.99 7.85 -0.69
CA SER A 733 29.54 6.75 -1.56
C SER A 733 29.19 5.47 -0.80
N SER A 734 29.84 5.23 0.35
CA SER A 734 29.64 4.06 1.20
C SER A 734 28.40 4.12 2.10
N TYR A 735 27.77 5.29 2.27
CA TYR A 735 26.63 5.46 3.19
C TYR A 735 25.26 5.07 2.59
N GLY A 736 25.19 4.82 1.27
CA GLY A 736 23.95 4.38 0.61
C GLY A 736 22.79 5.38 0.74
N MET A 737 23.11 6.68 0.77
CA MET A 737 22.12 7.74 0.96
C MET A 737 21.24 7.92 -0.28
N LYS A 738 19.94 8.12 -0.04
CA LYS A 738 18.96 8.43 -1.10
C LYS A 738 18.82 9.94 -1.28
N TYR A 739 19.01 10.41 -2.51
CA TYR A 739 19.04 11.84 -2.82
C TYR A 739 17.66 12.37 -3.28
N PRO A 740 17.36 13.67 -3.08
CA PRO A 740 18.21 14.68 -2.45
C PRO A 740 18.38 14.48 -0.94
N VAL A 741 19.58 14.73 -0.44
CA VAL A 741 19.89 14.68 1.00
C VAL A 741 19.90 16.09 1.59
N LYS A 742 19.86 16.18 2.91
CA LYS A 742 19.95 17.44 3.66
C LYS A 742 21.09 17.36 4.65
N LEU A 743 22.15 18.17 4.46
CA LEU A 743 23.17 18.38 5.49
C LEU A 743 22.52 19.14 6.64
N LYS A 744 22.34 18.48 7.79
CA LYS A 744 21.70 19.05 8.98
C LYS A 744 22.69 19.82 9.84
N ARG A 745 23.85 19.21 10.09
CA ARG A 745 24.85 19.73 11.02
C ARG A 745 26.24 19.16 10.78
N VAL A 746 27.25 19.97 11.06
CA VAL A 746 28.64 19.53 11.21
C VAL A 746 29.06 19.81 12.65
N TYR A 747 29.81 18.90 13.26
CA TYR A 747 30.03 18.91 14.70
C TYR A 747 31.35 18.27 15.11
N VAL A 748 31.97 18.85 16.14
CA VAL A 748 33.08 18.26 16.88
C VAL A 748 32.52 17.42 18.02
N VAL A 749 33.06 16.22 18.22
CA VAL A 749 32.62 15.27 19.24
C VAL A 749 33.80 14.56 19.90
N THR A 750 33.73 14.43 21.23
CA THR A 750 34.50 13.44 21.98
C THR A 750 33.58 12.28 22.37
N ILE A 751 34.03 11.05 22.13
CA ILE A 751 33.33 9.83 22.56
C ILE A 751 33.94 9.32 23.88
N ALA A 752 33.18 8.58 24.68
CA ALA A 752 33.61 8.16 26.02
C ALA A 752 34.94 7.37 26.04
N GLU A 753 35.19 6.55 25.02
CA GLU A 753 36.41 5.75 24.86
C GLU A 753 37.57 6.63 24.38
N GLY A 754 38.72 6.58 25.08
CA GLY A 754 39.91 7.39 24.80
C GLY A 754 39.67 8.89 24.90
N ALA A 755 38.80 9.34 25.81
CA ALA A 755 38.49 10.76 26.02
C ALA A 755 39.59 11.52 26.78
N ASP A 756 40.37 10.80 27.58
CA ASP A 756 41.52 11.25 28.37
C ASP A 756 42.75 11.58 27.53
N GLU A 757 42.89 10.95 26.36
CA GLU A 757 43.92 11.29 25.36
C GLU A 757 43.61 12.57 24.56
N ARG A 758 42.41 13.15 24.70
CA ARG A 758 41.92 14.26 23.87
C ARG A 758 41.90 15.57 24.62
N ALA A 759 42.08 16.68 23.89
CA ALA A 759 41.93 18.00 24.50
C ALA A 759 40.47 18.22 24.91
N ALA A 760 40.27 18.58 26.18
CA ALA A 760 38.94 18.81 26.74
C ALA A 760 38.28 20.09 26.20
N SER A 761 39.06 21.08 25.77
CA SER A 761 38.54 22.35 25.24
C SER A 761 39.40 22.87 24.09
N GLY A 762 38.79 23.54 23.12
CA GLY A 762 39.49 24.07 21.96
C GLY A 762 38.58 24.71 20.93
N THR A 763 39.10 24.84 19.71
CA THR A 763 38.49 25.59 18.62
C THR A 763 38.76 24.93 17.28
N ILE A 764 37.69 24.54 16.58
CA ILE A 764 37.73 24.02 15.21
C ILE A 764 37.21 25.10 14.26
N GLY A 765 37.85 25.25 13.11
CA GLY A 765 37.37 26.08 12.01
C GLY A 765 37.02 25.23 10.80
N ILE A 766 35.99 25.62 10.05
CA ILE A 766 35.50 24.93 8.86
C ILE A 766 35.24 25.95 7.76
N ASP A 767 35.73 25.64 6.56
CA ASP A 767 35.63 26.51 5.40
C ASP A 767 35.62 25.71 4.08
N ASN A 768 35.32 26.37 2.96
CA ASN A 768 35.41 25.86 1.58
C ASN A 768 34.82 24.45 1.39
N MET A 769 33.64 24.21 1.96
CA MET A 769 32.92 22.95 1.79
C MET A 769 32.57 22.75 0.31
N LYS A 770 33.00 21.65 -0.28
CA LYS A 770 32.73 21.26 -1.67
C LYS A 770 32.22 19.82 -1.75
N LEU A 771 31.48 19.53 -2.79
CA LEU A 771 30.96 18.20 -3.11
C LEU A 771 31.56 17.71 -4.41
N GLN A 772 32.16 16.53 -4.38
CA GLN A 772 32.64 15.85 -5.57
C GLN A 772 31.52 14.96 -6.12
N TYR A 773 31.10 15.23 -7.36
CA TYR A 773 30.15 14.42 -8.10
C TYR A 773 30.88 13.47 -9.04
N PRO A 774 30.37 12.25 -9.30
CA PRO A 774 30.85 11.46 -10.42
C PRO A 774 30.60 12.25 -11.72
N GLY A 775 31.44 12.05 -12.74
CA GLY A 775 31.17 12.59 -14.07
C GLY A 775 29.87 11.97 -14.60
N GLU A 776 29.11 12.72 -15.40
CA GLU A 776 28.02 12.09 -16.14
C GLU A 776 28.60 11.05 -17.10
N ALA A 777 27.94 9.90 -17.22
CA ALA A 777 28.29 8.90 -18.20
C ALA A 777 27.87 9.42 -19.59
N VAL A 778 28.75 10.19 -20.22
CA VAL A 778 28.50 10.81 -21.52
C VAL A 778 28.35 9.72 -22.57
N SER A 779 27.17 9.62 -23.16
CA SER A 779 26.93 8.75 -24.31
C SER A 779 27.85 9.15 -25.47
N SER A 780 28.33 8.18 -26.22
CA SER A 780 29.15 8.38 -27.40
C SER A 780 28.51 9.38 -28.38
N GLN A 781 29.29 10.36 -28.87
CA GLN A 781 28.75 11.38 -29.77
C GLN A 781 28.33 10.74 -31.10
N ALA A 782 27.02 10.72 -31.34
CA ALA A 782 26.42 10.21 -32.56
C ALA A 782 26.96 10.96 -33.79
N LYS A 783 27.86 10.31 -34.54
CA LYS A 783 28.24 10.75 -35.89
C LYS A 783 27.03 10.52 -36.79
N ASN A 784 26.75 11.47 -37.69
CA ASN A 784 25.67 11.31 -38.68
C ASN A 784 25.82 9.98 -39.45
N ILE A 785 24.94 9.01 -39.19
CA ILE A 785 24.95 7.70 -39.85
C ILE A 785 23.94 7.75 -40.98
N VAL A 786 24.38 7.48 -42.21
CA VAL A 786 23.52 7.33 -43.38
C VAL A 786 23.59 5.90 -43.90
N MET A 787 22.43 5.29 -44.14
CA MET A 787 22.30 3.97 -44.78
C MET A 787 21.16 4.00 -45.80
N THR A 788 21.20 3.16 -46.83
CA THR A 788 20.11 3.01 -47.80
C THR A 788 19.58 1.57 -47.79
N ILE A 789 18.26 1.40 -47.73
CA ILE A 789 17.63 0.06 -47.73
C ILE A 789 18.04 -0.70 -49.00
N GLY A 790 18.40 -1.97 -48.86
CA GLY A 790 18.85 -2.82 -49.96
C GLY A 790 20.29 -2.56 -50.43
N SER A 791 20.98 -1.53 -49.93
CA SER A 791 22.38 -1.24 -50.26
C SER A 791 23.34 -1.66 -49.14
N LYS A 792 24.58 -2.00 -49.52
CA LYS A 792 25.70 -2.14 -48.57
C LYS A 792 26.48 -0.83 -48.38
N ALA A 793 26.20 0.21 -49.16
CA ALA A 793 26.83 1.51 -48.99
C ALA A 793 26.19 2.26 -47.81
N ALA A 794 27.03 2.77 -46.92
CA ALA A 794 26.68 3.63 -45.81
C ALA A 794 27.71 4.77 -45.68
N SER A 795 27.43 5.75 -44.83
CA SER A 795 28.46 6.69 -44.37
C SER A 795 28.32 7.02 -42.89
N ILE A 796 29.45 7.35 -42.26
CA ILE A 796 29.56 7.76 -40.86
C ILE A 796 30.26 9.11 -40.84
N GLY A 797 29.56 10.18 -40.44
CA GLY A 797 30.09 11.54 -40.50
C GLY A 797 30.51 11.95 -41.92
N GLY A 798 29.79 11.48 -42.94
CA GLY A 798 30.12 11.70 -44.36
C GLY A 798 31.16 10.74 -44.95
N LYS A 799 31.96 10.01 -44.15
CA LYS A 799 32.94 9.04 -44.66
C LYS A 799 32.25 7.75 -45.13
N ALA A 800 32.44 7.39 -46.40
CA ALA A 800 31.91 6.16 -46.98
C ALA A 800 32.41 4.91 -46.22
N THR A 801 31.48 4.00 -45.89
CA THR A 801 31.73 2.75 -45.15
C THR A 801 30.83 1.64 -45.69
N ALA A 802 31.28 0.39 -45.69
CA ALA A 802 30.52 -0.75 -46.19
C ALA A 802 29.82 -1.52 -45.05
N LEU A 803 28.62 -2.03 -45.33
CA LEU A 803 27.84 -2.88 -44.43
C LEU A 803 28.02 -4.38 -44.75
N ASP A 804 28.19 -5.20 -43.72
CA ASP A 804 28.19 -6.67 -43.84
C ASP A 804 26.91 -7.21 -44.48
N VAL A 805 25.77 -6.64 -44.09
CA VAL A 805 24.42 -6.98 -44.56
C VAL A 805 23.62 -5.70 -44.78
N THR A 806 22.73 -5.71 -45.77
CA THR A 806 21.94 -4.54 -46.14
C THR A 806 20.84 -4.26 -45.11
N PRO A 807 20.44 -2.98 -44.89
CA PRO A 807 19.21 -2.66 -44.19
C PRO A 807 18.03 -3.15 -45.01
N ILE A 808 16.95 -3.59 -44.34
CA ILE A 808 15.76 -4.14 -45.01
C ILE A 808 14.49 -3.52 -44.44
N THR A 809 13.40 -3.54 -45.20
CA THR A 809 12.05 -3.39 -44.66
C THR A 809 11.37 -4.75 -44.62
N LEU A 810 10.78 -5.10 -43.48
CA LEU A 810 10.00 -6.31 -43.29
C LEU A 810 8.67 -5.95 -42.63
N LYS A 811 7.56 -6.20 -43.34
CA LYS A 811 6.19 -5.88 -42.89
C LYS A 811 6.04 -4.42 -42.38
N GLY A 812 6.56 -3.47 -43.16
CA GLY A 812 6.52 -2.04 -42.82
C GLY A 812 7.55 -1.56 -41.79
N THR A 813 8.26 -2.45 -41.09
CA THR A 813 9.34 -2.06 -40.17
C THR A 813 10.70 -2.08 -40.85
N THR A 814 11.49 -1.02 -40.66
CA THR A 814 12.89 -0.94 -41.12
C THR A 814 13.84 -1.57 -40.10
N TYR A 815 14.70 -2.46 -40.59
CA TYR A 815 15.69 -3.21 -39.82
C TYR A 815 17.12 -2.85 -40.25
N VAL A 816 18.01 -2.68 -39.28
CA VAL A 816 19.42 -2.28 -39.48
C VAL A 816 20.40 -3.24 -38.80
N PRO A 817 21.66 -3.35 -39.25
CA PRO A 817 22.65 -4.21 -38.61
C PRO A 817 23.11 -3.62 -37.27
N ILE A 818 22.79 -4.29 -36.15
CA ILE A 818 23.08 -3.74 -34.80
C ILE A 818 24.56 -3.47 -34.57
N ARG A 819 25.44 -4.33 -35.10
CA ARG A 819 26.89 -4.18 -34.96
C ARG A 819 27.38 -2.87 -35.57
N PHE A 820 27.09 -2.66 -36.86
CA PHE A 820 27.47 -1.44 -37.57
C PHE A 820 26.95 -0.18 -36.87
N VAL A 821 25.67 -0.17 -36.46
CA VAL A 821 25.10 1.02 -35.82
C VAL A 821 25.73 1.27 -34.44
N SER A 822 25.97 0.22 -33.64
CA SER A 822 26.63 0.38 -32.33
C SER A 822 28.07 0.88 -32.47
N GLU A 823 28.85 0.30 -33.38
CA GLU A 823 30.23 0.70 -33.69
C GLU A 823 30.32 2.12 -34.26
N ALA A 824 29.36 2.53 -35.11
CA ALA A 824 29.31 3.85 -35.71
C ALA A 824 28.98 4.98 -34.72
N LEU A 825 28.21 4.66 -33.68
CA LEU A 825 27.96 5.55 -32.53
C LEU A 825 29.18 5.59 -31.62
N GLY A 826 29.75 4.42 -31.30
CA GLY A 826 30.74 4.23 -30.22
C GLY A 826 30.16 3.47 -29.01
N ALA A 827 28.93 2.96 -29.12
CA ALA A 827 28.27 2.18 -28.08
C ALA A 827 28.89 0.79 -27.91
N ASN A 828 28.91 0.29 -26.68
CA ASN A 828 29.39 -1.05 -26.37
C ASN A 828 28.36 -2.09 -26.80
N LEU A 829 28.82 -3.21 -27.36
CA LEU A 829 27.99 -4.30 -27.87
C LEU A 829 28.51 -5.65 -27.36
N GLN A 830 27.67 -6.36 -26.61
CA GLN A 830 27.92 -7.73 -26.17
C GLN A 830 26.93 -8.71 -26.83
N TRP A 831 27.44 -9.90 -27.15
CA TRP A 831 26.65 -11.00 -27.70
C TRP A 831 26.82 -12.25 -26.84
N ASP A 832 25.70 -12.76 -26.33
CA ASP A 832 25.63 -14.05 -25.64
C ASP A 832 25.02 -15.09 -26.58
N ASN A 833 25.89 -15.98 -27.07
CA ASN A 833 25.53 -17.02 -28.03
C ASN A 833 24.66 -18.14 -27.42
N LYS A 834 24.68 -18.34 -26.10
CA LYS A 834 23.87 -19.38 -25.43
C LYS A 834 22.42 -18.91 -25.27
N LEU A 835 22.22 -17.62 -25.04
CA LEU A 835 20.91 -17.00 -24.85
C LEU A 835 20.36 -16.31 -26.11
N ASN A 836 21.11 -16.28 -27.22
CA ASN A 836 20.81 -15.51 -28.43
C ASN A 836 20.45 -14.05 -28.09
N ARG A 837 21.30 -13.43 -27.27
CA ARG A 837 21.01 -12.18 -26.59
C ARG A 837 22.04 -11.12 -26.95
N VAL A 838 21.54 -9.95 -27.31
CA VAL A 838 22.33 -8.75 -27.54
C VAL A 838 22.14 -7.82 -26.36
N THR A 839 23.25 -7.30 -25.83
CA THR A 839 23.24 -6.25 -24.81
C THR A 839 24.04 -5.07 -25.37
N VAL A 840 23.40 -3.91 -25.45
CA VAL A 840 24.00 -2.65 -25.91
C VAL A 840 24.00 -1.68 -24.75
N PHE A 841 25.11 -0.96 -24.55
CA PHE A 841 25.17 0.06 -23.50
C PHE A 841 26.12 1.20 -23.86
N ASP A 842 25.68 2.41 -23.53
CA ASP A 842 26.37 3.66 -23.81
C ASP A 842 25.90 4.75 -22.86
N GLY A 843 26.83 5.47 -22.24
CA GLY A 843 26.54 6.47 -21.21
C GLY A 843 25.74 5.86 -20.04
N ALA A 844 24.53 6.37 -19.81
CA ALA A 844 23.59 5.80 -18.82
C ALA A 844 22.62 4.75 -19.41
N HIS A 845 22.66 4.50 -20.72
CA HIS A 845 21.68 3.66 -21.42
C HIS A 845 22.11 2.20 -21.47
N LEU A 846 21.17 1.31 -21.18
CA LEU A 846 21.26 -0.14 -21.36
C LEU A 846 20.07 -0.59 -22.20
N LEU A 847 20.32 -1.37 -23.25
CA LEU A 847 19.30 -2.04 -24.06
C LEU A 847 19.66 -3.51 -24.26
N GLU A 848 18.86 -4.41 -23.67
CA GLU A 848 18.99 -5.85 -23.82
C GLU A 848 17.81 -6.46 -24.59
N MET A 849 18.14 -7.31 -25.55
CA MET A 849 17.19 -7.90 -26.49
C MET A 849 17.56 -9.36 -26.79
N VAL A 850 16.54 -10.23 -26.92
CA VAL A 850 16.71 -11.64 -27.31
C VAL A 850 16.15 -11.85 -28.72
N ILE A 851 16.88 -12.55 -29.58
CA ILE A 851 16.45 -12.81 -30.96
C ILE A 851 15.10 -13.54 -30.98
N GLY A 852 14.17 -13.07 -31.81
CA GLY A 852 12.82 -13.63 -31.94
C GLY A 852 11.86 -13.32 -30.78
N LYS A 853 12.29 -12.57 -29.76
CA LYS A 853 11.42 -12.10 -28.66
C LYS A 853 11.04 -10.64 -28.85
N LYS A 854 9.79 -10.31 -28.51
CA LYS A 854 9.27 -8.93 -28.47
C LYS A 854 9.48 -8.24 -27.12
N GLU A 855 9.76 -9.01 -26.06
CA GLU A 855 10.14 -8.44 -24.78
C GLU A 855 11.60 -7.99 -24.83
N ILE A 856 11.86 -6.81 -24.29
CA ILE A 856 13.19 -6.19 -24.14
C ILE A 856 13.38 -5.76 -22.69
N VAL A 857 14.62 -5.48 -22.29
CA VAL A 857 14.92 -4.75 -21.05
C VAL A 857 15.72 -3.50 -21.39
N ALA A 858 15.16 -2.33 -21.11
CA ALA A 858 15.80 -1.04 -21.31
C ALA A 858 15.98 -0.35 -19.95
N ASN A 859 17.21 0.02 -19.59
CA ASN A 859 17.57 0.64 -18.30
C ASN A 859 17.00 -0.14 -17.09
N GLY A 860 17.10 -1.47 -17.14
CA GLY A 860 16.56 -2.38 -16.12
C GLY A 860 15.03 -2.48 -16.09
N LYS A 861 14.29 -1.86 -17.01
CA LYS A 861 12.83 -1.93 -17.11
C LYS A 861 12.40 -2.79 -18.30
N ARG A 862 11.49 -3.74 -18.08
CA ARG A 862 10.93 -4.59 -19.15
C ARG A 862 9.94 -3.77 -19.97
N SER A 863 10.01 -3.92 -21.29
CA SER A 863 9.03 -3.39 -22.24
C SER A 863 8.71 -4.43 -23.32
N THR A 864 7.63 -4.21 -24.06
CA THR A 864 7.21 -5.08 -25.18
C THR A 864 7.10 -4.26 -26.44
N THR A 865 7.72 -4.73 -27.52
CA THR A 865 7.78 -4.08 -28.82
C THR A 865 6.76 -4.67 -29.79
N GLU A 866 6.47 -3.96 -30.89
CA GLU A 866 5.59 -4.49 -31.94
C GLU A 866 6.23 -5.68 -32.68
N VAL A 867 7.55 -5.66 -32.84
CA VAL A 867 8.34 -6.65 -33.59
C VAL A 867 9.65 -7.01 -32.88
N ALA A 868 10.13 -8.23 -33.12
CA ALA A 868 11.33 -8.78 -32.50
C ALA A 868 12.60 -8.52 -33.33
N PRO A 869 13.80 -8.52 -32.72
CA PRO A 869 15.06 -8.66 -33.45
C PRO A 869 15.12 -9.97 -34.23
N ILE A 870 15.82 -9.96 -35.36
CA ILE A 870 15.94 -11.11 -36.26
C ILE A 870 17.41 -11.37 -36.61
N VAL A 871 17.72 -12.57 -37.10
CA VAL A 871 18.99 -12.88 -37.75
C VAL A 871 18.75 -13.09 -39.24
N ARG A 872 19.57 -12.46 -40.09
CA ARG A 872 19.58 -12.64 -41.55
C ARG A 872 21.02 -12.62 -42.04
N ASN A 873 21.38 -13.54 -42.94
CA ASN A 873 22.74 -13.68 -43.48
C ASN A 873 23.83 -13.74 -42.39
N ASN A 874 23.55 -14.50 -41.32
CA ASN A 874 24.42 -14.61 -40.14
C ASN A 874 24.80 -13.25 -39.50
N ARG A 875 23.86 -12.30 -39.49
CA ARG A 875 23.94 -11.00 -38.83
C ARG A 875 22.65 -10.66 -38.12
N THR A 876 22.76 -10.10 -36.92
CA THR A 876 21.61 -9.60 -36.16
C THR A 876 21.13 -8.27 -36.73
N LEU A 877 19.83 -8.22 -37.02
CA LEU A 877 19.13 -7.03 -37.45
C LEU A 877 18.09 -6.63 -36.40
N ILE A 878 18.00 -5.34 -36.12
CA ILE A 878 17.09 -4.76 -35.12
C ILE A 878 16.15 -3.73 -35.76
N PRO A 879 14.93 -3.53 -35.23
CA PRO A 879 14.08 -2.41 -35.62
C PRO A 879 14.78 -1.08 -35.28
N ILE A 880 15.00 -0.22 -36.27
CA ILE A 880 15.81 1.00 -36.06
C ILE A 880 15.19 1.96 -35.04
N ARG A 881 13.87 2.18 -35.12
CA ARG A 881 13.12 3.05 -34.19
C ARG A 881 13.27 2.64 -32.74
N LEU A 882 13.17 1.34 -32.47
CA LEU A 882 13.32 0.77 -31.14
C LEU A 882 14.70 1.11 -30.56
N PHE A 883 15.74 0.84 -31.33
CA PHE A 883 17.12 1.06 -30.91
C PHE A 883 17.40 2.54 -30.66
N SER A 884 16.93 3.42 -31.55
CA SER A 884 17.12 4.86 -31.40
C SER A 884 16.38 5.43 -30.20
N GLU A 885 15.11 5.08 -30.00
CA GLU A 885 14.29 5.62 -28.91
C GLU A 885 14.84 5.23 -27.53
N GLN A 886 15.36 4.01 -27.35
CA GLN A 886 15.92 3.57 -26.05
C GLN A 886 17.32 4.14 -25.76
N LEU A 887 18.06 4.55 -26.79
CA LEU A 887 19.39 5.18 -26.68
C LEU A 887 19.36 6.71 -26.84
N GLY A 888 18.17 7.33 -26.94
CA GLY A 888 18.02 8.80 -27.06
C GLY A 888 18.32 9.41 -28.44
N LEU A 889 18.48 8.58 -29.47
CA LEU A 889 18.87 8.98 -30.83
C LEU A 889 17.67 9.38 -31.70
N LYS A 890 17.90 10.25 -32.68
CA LYS A 890 16.90 10.71 -33.66
C LYS A 890 17.07 9.99 -34.99
N VAL A 891 15.99 9.38 -35.49
CA VAL A 891 15.97 8.68 -36.79
C VAL A 891 15.11 9.44 -37.80
N GLY A 892 15.73 9.81 -38.92
CA GLY A 892 15.04 10.26 -40.12
C GLY A 892 14.91 9.11 -41.13
N PHE A 893 13.79 9.07 -41.86
CA PHE A 893 13.59 8.16 -42.98
C PHE A 893 13.00 8.91 -44.18
N ASP A 894 13.69 8.85 -45.32
CA ASP A 894 13.19 9.36 -46.59
C ASP A 894 12.65 8.19 -47.42
N ASN A 895 11.34 8.21 -47.65
CA ASN A 895 10.64 7.16 -48.39
C ASN A 895 10.90 7.24 -49.92
N SER A 896 11.39 8.35 -50.46
CA SER A 896 11.70 8.48 -51.89
C SER A 896 13.06 7.84 -52.21
N THR A 897 14.10 8.21 -51.48
CA THR A 897 15.48 7.69 -51.65
C THR A 897 15.75 6.39 -50.87
N LYS A 898 14.81 5.94 -50.04
CA LYS A 898 14.93 4.81 -49.09
C LYS A 898 16.11 4.98 -48.11
N LYS A 899 16.48 6.23 -47.83
CA LYS A 899 17.58 6.64 -46.98
C LYS A 899 17.15 6.69 -45.51
N ILE A 900 17.99 6.12 -44.65
CA ILE A 900 17.89 6.13 -43.19
C ILE A 900 19.00 7.04 -42.69
N THR A 901 18.66 7.98 -41.81
CA THR A 901 19.62 8.88 -41.15
C THR A 901 19.49 8.73 -39.63
N ILE A 902 20.60 8.56 -38.92
CA ILE A 902 20.66 8.52 -37.45
C ILE A 902 21.53 9.68 -36.97
N ASN A 903 21.05 10.44 -35.98
CA ASN A 903 21.72 11.54 -35.29
C ASN A 903 21.47 11.50 -33.79
#